data_AF-A0AAP0GU26-F1
#
_entry.id   AF-A0AAP0GU26-F1
#
_cell.length_a   1.000
_cell.length_b   1.000
_cell.length_c   1.000
_cell.angle_alpha   90.00
_cell.angle_beta   90.00
_cell.angle_gamma   90.00
#
_symmetry.space_group_name_H-M   'P 1'
#
loop_
_entity.id
_entity.type
_entity.pdbx_description
1 polymer ?
#
loop_
_entity_poly.entity_id
_entity_poly.type
_entity_poly.pdbx_seq_one_letter_code
_entity_poly.pdbx_strand_id
1 'polypeptide(L)'
;MFAKLFHRAPQESSPRKDAPQLKDFKPHVVVHYGIPSTASILAFDPLQRLLAVGTLDGRIKVIGGDNIECLLLSPTPVPLKYLEFLENQGYLVSVSNENVVQVWDLEQRRLASKLHWESNISAFSVVCGTNYMYVGDEYGYLSVLKFDFEEGNIQHMPYQIPADLIADEAGIPVSDQQSVVGLLAQPCSSGKRVLIAYQIGVIILWDISEDKAILVRGHNDLQLKDEIIIHSTSDIRHDKLNNKSDEEQIEKEISALCWVSSDGSKVAVGYVDGDIILWNLSTTISTNNQKANKSSSNAVKLRLSSGDRRLPVIVLNWSNSPHGGSAGQLFVYGGDDMGSEEVLTILNLDFSSGLEALKCVKRLDLTLNGSYADIELVRAPESSDTTLFVLTNPGQLHVYDDECLTGLISAPDMKNAVNEVQCPVTLPTVEPHMTISKLCLVDSNEGLQRVLKETVLAAKPQSSSPTSTGGAKWPVSGGFPSQLSSDENIGVERIYIAGYQDGYVRIWDATFPVFSHLFVLGLQVEGTEVPGANEPISALDFNSTTSSLAVGNDCGLVHLLKLVGESENLNTHLVTETKHEEINLHHGNGWHSTAVFSLIKSPVRSLRYTFSGARIIVGYEYGKAAVLDAVSSSVLFLIDCTVSNNSPIVSMAIKTYLQTDTDDPEQSGDASSKDPEKEVAFILTKDAHAILVDINSGNKICCQSVNPKESTAISIYLLDEKFAVPELSEHNPMNSPNVPTDGNESVQSGSEPESDTTEDEVNTSSEATELWKNFVDSLVLVCCSNSMLLYSTKSLIQGRSNFIRKIDLEKQCCWATIFKKTELESGVILVYSSGGVEIRSLPDLNLLEETSLMSILRWNFKTNMEKTMSSFGNANISMVYGCEFAVISLFTSENDFRIPEALPRLHDKVVAEAAEAALKFSLSQKNKQIAPTGILGGIIKGIRREKENENTNIEETRDILVPKLEALFSRSPFSVADLDLDLEDDFDAPIKLGSNSGFLTFSPLRGDNFDPFTYEWVTSSANNILPEIDQNVVEKIEVEPISPKPATPSQSQSQTEKSIPSFSETFCIIYLILGHTLTDFATHVDKQMERERLFEGGSVITEPKARTADEIKAKYRKTGTGDTAAVALEAKDKLLERQMKLEKLKENSEELASGSENFADLAGQLAKQMENRKWWQL
;
A
#
# COMPACT_ATOMS: atom_id res chain seq x y z
N MET A 1 30.63 36.93 30.13
CA MET A 1 31.78 36.06 30.48
C MET A 1 31.42 35.17 31.67
N PHE A 2 30.36 34.36 31.60
CA PHE A 2 30.01 33.32 32.60
C PHE A 2 28.92 32.40 31.99
N ALA A 3 29.35 31.43 31.16
CA ALA A 3 28.48 30.43 30.52
C ALA A 3 29.31 29.24 29.96
N LYS A 4 30.39 28.84 30.66
CA LYS A 4 31.25 27.70 30.28
C LYS A 4 31.73 26.94 31.51
N LEU A 5 30.80 26.20 32.12
CA LEU A 5 31.01 25.11 33.09
C LEU A 5 29.71 24.28 33.10
N PHE A 6 29.83 22.96 33.28
CA PHE A 6 28.71 22.00 33.34
C PHE A 6 27.92 21.72 32.03
N HIS A 7 28.62 21.52 30.92
CA HIS A 7 28.30 20.36 30.08
C HIS A 7 29.38 19.30 30.30
N ARG A 8 28.96 18.11 30.76
CA ARG A 8 29.77 16.90 30.81
C ARG A 8 29.39 16.11 29.57
N ALA A 9 30.33 15.87 28.66
CA ALA A 9 30.05 15.12 27.45
C ALA A 9 29.55 13.70 27.80
N PRO A 10 28.69 13.08 26.97
CA PRO A 10 28.40 11.66 27.09
C PRO A 10 29.71 10.87 27.04
N GLN A 11 29.90 9.92 27.95
CA GLN A 11 30.94 8.93 27.73
C GLN A 11 30.45 7.96 26.65
N GLU A 12 31.20 7.85 25.56
CA GLU A 12 31.01 6.77 24.59
C GLU A 12 31.18 5.43 25.33
N SER A 13 30.06 4.75 25.59
CA SER A 13 30.12 3.38 26.08
C SER A 13 30.54 2.48 24.94
N SER A 14 31.60 1.70 25.14
CA SER A 14 32.05 0.65 24.23
C SER A 14 30.89 -0.22 23.74
N PRO A 15 30.91 -0.73 22.49
CA PRO A 15 29.82 -1.54 21.95
C PRO A 15 29.46 -2.67 22.92
N ARG A 16 28.17 -2.73 23.29
CA ARG A 16 27.66 -3.80 24.14
C ARG A 16 27.84 -5.12 23.39
N LYS A 17 28.55 -6.07 24.02
CA LYS A 17 28.62 -7.44 23.53
C LYS A 17 27.22 -8.05 23.52
N ASP A 18 26.90 -8.71 22.42
CA ASP A 18 25.93 -9.81 22.33
C ASP A 18 24.58 -9.53 23.02
N ALA A 19 23.92 -8.44 22.61
CA ALA A 19 22.49 -8.28 22.86
C ALA A 19 21.73 -9.39 22.08
N PRO A 20 20.76 -10.09 22.69
CA PRO A 20 20.00 -11.13 22.01
C PRO A 20 19.04 -10.50 21.00
N GLN A 21 19.41 -10.49 19.72
CA GLN A 21 18.50 -10.10 18.64
C GLN A 21 17.45 -11.19 18.40
N LEU A 22 16.24 -10.78 18.06
CA LEU A 22 15.14 -11.73 17.85
C LEU A 22 15.12 -12.19 16.39
N LYS A 23 15.48 -13.47 16.18
CA LYS A 23 15.51 -14.07 14.84
C LYS A 23 14.16 -13.93 14.17
N ASP A 24 14.21 -13.70 12.86
CA ASP A 24 13.06 -13.54 11.96
C ASP A 24 12.29 -12.21 12.14
N PHE A 25 12.73 -11.27 12.98
CA PHE A 25 12.10 -9.95 13.10
C PHE A 25 12.23 -9.17 11.78
N LYS A 26 11.10 -9.00 11.10
CA LYS A 26 10.97 -8.21 9.86
C LYS A 26 9.52 -7.75 9.74
N PRO A 27 9.18 -6.61 10.36
CA PRO A 27 7.85 -6.01 10.27
C PRO A 27 7.43 -5.80 8.81
N HIS A 28 6.27 -6.33 8.44
CA HIS A 28 5.71 -6.21 7.10
C HIS A 28 4.17 -6.17 7.15
N VAL A 29 3.60 -5.58 6.10
CA VAL A 29 2.14 -5.49 5.93
C VAL A 29 1.63 -6.81 5.34
N VAL A 30 0.58 -7.36 5.94
CA VAL A 30 -0.03 -8.66 5.54
C VAL A 30 -1.41 -8.43 4.92
N VAL A 31 -2.17 -7.47 5.47
CA VAL A 31 -3.47 -7.03 4.96
C VAL A 31 -3.48 -5.51 4.95
N HIS A 32 -3.99 -4.88 3.88
CA HIS A 32 -4.21 -3.42 3.82
C HIS A 32 -5.47 -3.10 3.02
N TYR A 33 -6.45 -2.49 3.68
CA TYR A 33 -7.72 -2.06 3.10
C TYR A 33 -7.84 -0.54 3.00
N GLY A 34 -8.56 -0.08 1.98
CA GLY A 34 -8.88 1.34 1.78
C GLY A 34 -7.78 2.13 1.05
N ILE A 35 -8.12 3.37 0.70
CA ILE A 35 -7.29 4.26 -0.13
C ILE A 35 -6.39 5.13 0.77
N PRO A 36 -5.08 5.23 0.48
CA PRO A 36 -4.16 6.12 1.18
C PRO A 36 -4.64 7.56 1.33
N SER A 37 -4.56 8.15 2.52
CA SER A 37 -4.92 9.57 2.71
C SER A 37 -3.96 10.56 2.03
N THR A 38 -2.92 10.05 1.39
CA THR A 38 -1.87 10.72 0.62
C THR A 38 -1.95 10.41 -0.89
N ALA A 39 -3.05 9.80 -1.35
CA ALA A 39 -3.29 9.50 -2.75
C ALA A 39 -3.30 10.75 -3.63
N SER A 40 -2.64 10.68 -4.79
CA SER A 40 -2.36 11.84 -5.65
C SER A 40 -2.37 11.60 -7.15
N ILE A 41 -2.45 10.35 -7.60
CA ILE A 41 -2.47 9.99 -9.03
C ILE A 41 -3.18 8.64 -9.22
N LEU A 42 -3.93 8.49 -10.31
CA LEU A 42 -4.65 7.29 -10.73
C LEU A 42 -4.00 6.65 -11.97
N ALA A 43 -4.33 5.39 -12.21
CA ALA A 43 -4.16 4.73 -13.50
C ALA A 43 -5.11 3.53 -13.59
N PHE A 44 -5.61 3.20 -14.78
CA PHE A 44 -6.46 2.02 -15.00
C PHE A 44 -5.93 1.10 -16.10
N ASP A 45 -5.97 -0.22 -15.88
CA ASP A 45 -5.79 -1.21 -16.95
C ASP A 45 -7.17 -1.58 -17.51
N PRO A 46 -7.52 -1.21 -18.76
CA PRO A 46 -8.86 -1.44 -19.31
C PRO A 46 -9.15 -2.91 -19.66
N LEU A 47 -8.11 -3.74 -19.83
CA LEU A 47 -8.25 -5.15 -20.18
C LEU A 47 -8.31 -6.02 -18.93
N GLN A 48 -7.44 -5.74 -17.96
CA GLN A 48 -7.41 -6.43 -16.66
C GLN A 48 -8.43 -5.86 -15.67
N ARG A 49 -8.98 -4.66 -15.91
CA ARG A 49 -9.93 -3.93 -15.04
C ARG A 49 -9.43 -3.71 -13.61
N LEU A 50 -8.16 -3.33 -13.51
CA LEU A 50 -7.48 -2.95 -12.26
C LEU A 50 -7.36 -1.43 -12.17
N LEU A 51 -7.60 -0.87 -10.98
CA LEU A 51 -7.30 0.52 -10.66
C LEU A 51 -6.03 0.58 -9.80
N ALA A 52 -5.06 1.41 -10.19
CA ALA A 52 -3.92 1.77 -9.36
C ALA A 52 -4.05 3.22 -8.85
N VAL A 53 -3.56 3.46 -7.64
CA VAL A 53 -3.57 4.76 -6.98
C VAL A 53 -2.19 5.01 -6.37
N GLY A 54 -1.46 5.97 -6.93
CA GLY A 54 -0.17 6.45 -6.42
C GLY A 54 -0.33 7.53 -5.35
N THR A 55 0.75 7.84 -4.64
CA THR A 55 0.72 8.71 -3.46
C THR A 55 1.90 9.67 -3.37
N LEU A 56 1.74 10.70 -2.53
CA LEU A 56 2.78 11.68 -2.17
C LEU A 56 3.93 11.09 -1.31
N ASP A 57 3.82 9.85 -0.82
CA ASP A 57 4.78 9.20 0.07
C ASP A 57 5.31 7.85 -0.45
N GLY A 58 5.22 7.64 -1.77
CA GLY A 58 5.84 6.51 -2.48
C GLY A 58 5.11 5.18 -2.32
N ARG A 59 3.87 5.19 -1.83
CA ARG A 59 2.98 4.03 -1.78
C ARG A 59 2.17 3.92 -3.09
N ILE A 60 1.87 2.70 -3.52
CA ILE A 60 0.93 2.44 -4.62
C ILE A 60 -0.10 1.43 -4.13
N LYS A 61 -1.38 1.79 -4.19
CA LYS A 61 -2.51 0.91 -3.93
C LYS A 61 -2.99 0.34 -5.26
N VAL A 62 -3.21 -0.98 -5.36
CA VAL A 62 -3.87 -1.61 -6.51
C VAL A 62 -5.15 -2.28 -6.03
N ILE A 63 -6.23 -2.07 -6.78
CA ILE A 63 -7.60 -2.47 -6.45
C ILE A 63 -8.18 -3.28 -7.63
N GLY A 64 -8.83 -4.41 -7.32
CA GLY A 64 -9.52 -5.30 -8.26
C GLY A 64 -11.01 -5.47 -7.92
N GLY A 65 -11.61 -6.55 -8.44
CA GLY A 65 -12.92 -7.02 -8.01
C GLY A 65 -12.88 -7.74 -6.65
N ASP A 66 -14.03 -8.15 -6.11
CA ASP A 66 -14.16 -9.08 -4.97
C ASP A 66 -13.27 -8.79 -3.74
N ASN A 67 -13.07 -7.51 -3.40
CA ASN A 67 -12.20 -7.03 -2.31
C ASN A 67 -10.71 -7.40 -2.47
N ILE A 68 -10.26 -7.62 -3.70
CA ILE A 68 -8.86 -7.87 -4.05
C ILE A 68 -8.09 -6.55 -4.00
N GLU A 69 -7.24 -6.42 -2.99
CA GLU A 69 -6.40 -5.23 -2.81
C GLU A 69 -4.91 -5.61 -2.64
N CYS A 70 -4.04 -4.65 -2.95
CA CYS A 70 -2.60 -4.74 -2.74
C CYS A 70 -2.03 -3.37 -2.38
N LEU A 71 -1.05 -3.33 -1.48
CA LEU A 71 -0.23 -2.16 -1.19
C LEU A 71 1.22 -2.46 -1.56
N LEU A 72 1.76 -1.70 -2.51
CA LEU A 72 3.18 -1.70 -2.89
C LEU A 72 3.85 -0.48 -2.25
N LEU A 73 5.11 -0.63 -1.82
CA LEU A 73 5.83 0.39 -1.07
C LEU A 73 7.19 0.67 -1.72
N SER A 74 7.36 1.87 -2.29
CA SER A 74 8.65 2.33 -2.80
C SER A 74 9.72 2.29 -1.70
N PRO A 75 10.97 1.86 -2.02
CA PRO A 75 12.11 1.99 -1.13
C PRO A 75 12.38 3.45 -0.70
N THR A 76 12.06 4.43 -1.55
CA THR A 76 12.14 5.87 -1.25
C THR A 76 10.73 6.45 -1.02
N PRO A 77 10.47 7.09 0.14
CA PRO A 77 9.14 7.61 0.50
C PRO A 77 8.91 9.01 -0.11
N VAL A 78 8.82 9.08 -1.43
CA VAL A 78 8.76 10.33 -2.20
C VAL A 78 7.55 10.36 -3.14
N PRO A 79 7.03 11.55 -3.51
CA PRO A 79 5.86 11.64 -4.37
C PRO A 79 6.04 10.97 -5.72
N LEU A 80 4.96 10.35 -6.21
CA LEU A 80 4.85 9.84 -7.57
C LEU A 80 4.22 10.90 -8.49
N LYS A 81 4.82 11.12 -9.66
CA LYS A 81 4.35 12.07 -10.69
C LYS A 81 3.81 11.43 -11.97
N TYR A 82 4.18 10.17 -12.24
CA TYR A 82 3.58 9.36 -13.31
C TYR A 82 3.30 7.95 -12.81
N LEU A 83 2.20 7.36 -13.27
CA LEU A 83 1.75 6.01 -12.94
C LEU A 83 1.01 5.45 -14.16
N GLU A 84 1.50 4.38 -14.77
CA GLU A 84 0.91 3.80 -15.99
C GLU A 84 1.10 2.28 -16.02
N PHE A 85 0.06 1.53 -16.42
CA PHE A 85 0.17 0.08 -16.58
C PHE A 85 0.94 -0.28 -17.85
N LEU A 86 1.74 -1.34 -17.79
CA LEU A 86 2.05 -2.12 -18.99
C LEU A 86 0.80 -2.97 -19.28
N GLU A 87 -0.12 -2.40 -20.06
CA GLU A 87 -1.50 -2.90 -20.28
C GLU A 87 -1.54 -4.40 -20.59
N ASN A 88 -2.27 -5.16 -19.77
CA ASN A 88 -2.49 -6.60 -19.94
C ASN A 88 -1.22 -7.48 -19.83
N GLN A 89 -0.14 -6.98 -19.20
CA GLN A 89 1.16 -7.68 -19.09
C GLN A 89 1.50 -8.10 -17.67
N GLY A 90 0.71 -7.68 -16.67
CA GLY A 90 0.96 -7.96 -15.25
C GLY A 90 1.98 -7.05 -14.58
N TYR A 91 2.32 -5.91 -15.20
CA TYR A 91 3.27 -4.93 -14.66
C TYR A 91 2.71 -3.52 -14.62
N LEU A 92 3.17 -2.73 -13.65
CA LEU A 92 2.81 -1.33 -13.43
C LEU A 92 4.08 -0.48 -13.34
N VAL A 93 4.13 0.64 -14.05
CA VAL A 93 5.26 1.58 -14.03
C VAL A 93 4.90 2.78 -13.18
N SER A 94 5.83 3.25 -12.35
CA SER A 94 5.67 4.49 -11.57
C SER A 94 6.95 5.32 -11.63
N VAL A 95 6.82 6.64 -11.75
CA VAL A 95 7.94 7.58 -11.75
C VAL A 95 7.81 8.53 -10.57
N SER A 96 8.88 8.63 -9.79
CA SER A 96 8.96 9.51 -8.62
C SER A 96 9.47 10.92 -8.95
N ASN A 97 9.23 11.88 -8.07
CA ASN A 97 9.80 13.23 -8.16
C ASN A 97 11.34 13.26 -8.12
N GLU A 98 12.00 12.20 -7.61
CA GLU A 98 13.46 12.01 -7.68
C GLU A 98 13.92 11.35 -9.00
N ASN A 99 13.08 11.37 -10.04
CA ASN A 99 13.33 10.81 -11.37
C ASN A 99 13.71 9.30 -11.36
N VAL A 100 13.34 8.58 -10.30
CA VAL A 100 13.44 7.12 -10.28
C VAL A 100 12.20 6.54 -10.95
N VAL A 101 12.41 5.91 -12.11
CA VAL A 101 11.46 5.04 -12.80
C VAL A 101 11.50 3.67 -12.12
N GLN A 102 10.34 3.12 -11.80
CA GLN A 102 10.17 1.85 -11.09
C GLN A 102 9.16 0.98 -11.84
N VAL A 103 9.50 -0.29 -12.07
CA VAL A 103 8.58 -1.28 -12.65
C VAL A 103 8.22 -2.31 -11.59
N TRP A 104 6.92 -2.50 -11.38
CA TRP A 104 6.31 -3.35 -10.37
C TRP A 104 5.70 -4.59 -11.02
N ASP A 105 6.02 -5.76 -10.47
CA ASP A 105 5.43 -7.05 -10.81
C ASP A 105 4.17 -7.25 -9.96
N LEU A 106 3.01 -7.37 -10.62
CA LEU A 106 1.70 -7.49 -9.98
C LEU A 106 1.32 -8.95 -9.65
N GLU A 107 2.00 -9.94 -10.22
CA GLU A 107 1.82 -11.35 -9.85
C GLU A 107 2.65 -11.67 -8.59
N GLN A 108 3.89 -11.20 -8.52
CA GLN A 108 4.78 -11.35 -7.37
C GLN A 108 4.64 -10.21 -6.34
N ARG A 109 3.76 -9.22 -6.60
CA ARG A 109 3.44 -8.06 -5.73
C ARG A 109 4.69 -7.34 -5.19
N ARG A 110 5.68 -7.09 -6.05
CA ARG A 110 7.00 -6.55 -5.67
C ARG A 110 7.60 -5.63 -6.72
N LEU A 111 8.61 -4.86 -6.32
CA LEU A 111 9.46 -4.12 -7.27
C LEU A 111 10.26 -5.14 -8.12
N ALA A 112 10.13 -5.06 -9.43
CA ALA A 112 10.91 -5.86 -10.39
C ALA A 112 12.23 -5.14 -10.73
N SER A 113 12.12 -3.89 -11.20
CA SER A 113 13.26 -3.08 -11.64
C SER A 113 13.14 -1.62 -11.18
N LYS A 114 14.29 -0.94 -11.14
CA LYS A 114 14.38 0.51 -10.96
C LYS A 114 15.51 1.10 -11.80
N LEU A 115 15.29 2.30 -12.33
CA LEU A 115 16.27 3.12 -13.02
C LEU A 115 16.17 4.55 -12.46
N HIS A 116 17.30 5.17 -12.15
CA HIS A 116 17.36 6.60 -11.83
C HIS A 116 17.78 7.35 -13.09
N TRP A 117 16.97 8.32 -13.50
CA TRP A 117 17.22 9.16 -14.67
C TRP A 117 17.97 10.44 -14.24
N GLU A 118 18.92 10.90 -15.07
CA GLU A 118 19.89 11.93 -14.65
C GLU A 118 19.32 13.35 -14.66
N SER A 119 18.39 13.65 -15.56
CA SER A 119 17.66 14.92 -15.68
C SER A 119 16.27 14.86 -15.04
N ASN A 120 15.56 16.00 -14.94
CA ASN A 120 14.16 16.01 -14.57
C ASN A 120 13.28 15.45 -15.70
N ILE A 121 12.61 14.32 -15.44
CA ILE A 121 11.58 13.77 -16.32
C ILE A 121 10.36 14.70 -16.27
N SER A 122 10.11 15.44 -17.34
CA SER A 122 9.03 16.42 -17.45
C SER A 122 7.84 15.95 -18.30
N ALA A 123 8.01 14.82 -19.02
CA ALA A 123 6.93 14.06 -19.62
C ALA A 123 7.25 12.55 -19.62
N PHE A 124 6.22 11.71 -19.55
CA PHE A 124 6.32 10.26 -19.60
C PHE A 124 5.11 9.69 -20.35
N SER A 125 5.26 8.53 -21.01
CA SER A 125 4.13 7.78 -21.60
C SER A 125 4.54 6.33 -21.90
N VAL A 126 3.70 5.36 -21.53
CA VAL A 126 3.82 3.96 -21.98
C VAL A 126 3.32 3.82 -23.42
N VAL A 127 4.07 3.07 -24.24
CA VAL A 127 3.66 2.73 -25.60
C VAL A 127 2.64 1.59 -25.54
N CYS A 128 1.35 1.98 -25.57
CA CYS A 128 0.16 1.12 -25.58
C CYS A 128 0.36 -0.25 -26.25
N GLY A 129 0.00 -1.32 -25.54
CA GLY A 129 0.17 -2.72 -25.96
C GLY A 129 1.62 -3.25 -25.97
N THR A 130 2.61 -2.52 -25.46
CA THR A 130 4.04 -2.91 -25.49
C THR A 130 4.77 -2.66 -24.16
N ASN A 131 6.06 -3.00 -24.12
CA ASN A 131 6.98 -2.80 -23.00
C ASN A 131 7.93 -1.61 -23.18
N TYR A 132 7.63 -0.73 -24.16
CA TYR A 132 8.36 0.49 -24.42
C TYR A 132 7.73 1.69 -23.70
N MET A 133 8.56 2.64 -23.29
CA MET A 133 8.18 3.86 -22.58
C MET A 133 8.92 5.05 -23.19
N TYR A 134 8.21 6.14 -23.44
CA TYR A 134 8.81 7.41 -23.81
C TYR A 134 9.13 8.24 -22.56
N VAL A 135 10.32 8.85 -22.55
CA VAL A 135 10.79 9.77 -21.52
C VAL A 135 11.07 11.11 -22.19
N GLY A 136 10.42 12.17 -21.73
CA GLY A 136 10.70 13.56 -22.10
C GLY A 136 11.31 14.30 -20.92
N ASP A 137 12.35 15.09 -21.17
CA ASP A 137 13.08 15.80 -20.11
C ASP A 137 13.11 17.33 -20.24
N GLU A 138 13.59 17.97 -19.16
CA GLU A 138 13.69 19.42 -19.03
C GLU A 138 14.61 20.08 -20.08
N TYR A 139 15.48 19.29 -20.73
CA TYR A 139 16.38 19.73 -21.80
C TYR A 139 15.79 19.46 -23.20
N GLY A 140 14.57 18.94 -23.28
CA GLY A 140 13.83 18.76 -24.52
C GLY A 140 14.10 17.47 -25.28
N TYR A 141 14.81 16.50 -24.67
CA TYR A 141 15.08 15.23 -25.33
C TYR A 141 13.88 14.30 -25.24
N LEU A 142 13.52 13.68 -26.38
CA LEU A 142 12.76 12.42 -26.36
C LEU A 142 13.75 11.26 -26.25
N SER A 143 13.59 10.40 -25.25
CA SER A 143 14.38 9.17 -25.07
C SER A 143 13.46 7.97 -24.93
N VAL A 144 13.94 6.76 -25.26
CA VAL A 144 13.14 5.53 -25.21
C VAL A 144 13.70 4.55 -24.18
N LEU A 145 12.87 4.12 -23.25
CA LEU A 145 13.14 3.02 -22.33
C LEU A 145 12.39 1.75 -22.75
N LYS A 146 12.92 0.60 -22.39
CA LYS A 146 12.33 -0.73 -22.56
C LYS A 146 12.40 -1.49 -21.24
N PHE A 147 11.30 -2.11 -20.82
CA PHE A 147 11.35 -3.08 -19.72
C PHE A 147 11.58 -4.49 -20.30
N ASP A 148 12.63 -5.18 -19.86
CA ASP A 148 12.94 -6.53 -20.30
C ASP A 148 12.40 -7.56 -19.29
N PHE A 149 11.53 -8.46 -19.78
CA PHE A 149 10.86 -9.45 -18.94
C PHE A 149 11.75 -10.64 -18.58
N GLU A 150 12.76 -10.95 -19.40
CA GLU A 150 13.66 -12.08 -19.19
C GLU A 150 14.82 -11.68 -18.27
N GLU A 151 15.38 -10.48 -18.47
CA GLU A 151 16.42 -9.93 -17.59
C GLU A 151 15.85 -9.25 -16.33
N GLY A 152 14.55 -8.92 -16.31
CA GLY A 152 13.88 -8.24 -15.22
C GLY A 152 14.38 -6.81 -14.96
N ASN A 153 14.89 -6.14 -16.00
CA ASN A 153 15.57 -4.84 -15.88
C ASN A 153 14.95 -3.76 -16.80
N ILE A 154 15.41 -2.51 -16.67
CA ILE A 154 15.03 -1.42 -17.58
C ILE A 154 16.25 -1.08 -18.43
N GLN A 155 16.12 -1.23 -19.75
CA GLN A 155 17.13 -0.92 -20.75
C GLN A 155 16.86 0.49 -21.32
N HIS A 156 17.91 1.30 -21.46
CA HIS A 156 17.84 2.56 -22.23
C HIS A 156 18.19 2.26 -23.68
N MET A 157 17.27 2.59 -24.60
CA MET A 157 17.42 2.28 -26.02
C MET A 157 18.27 3.34 -26.74
N PRO A 158 19.00 2.99 -27.81
CA PRO A 158 19.77 3.96 -28.61
C PRO A 158 18.95 5.07 -29.29
N TYR A 159 17.62 4.96 -29.34
CA TYR A 159 16.76 5.95 -29.99
C TYR A 159 16.49 7.14 -29.08
N GLN A 160 17.12 8.26 -29.41
CA GLN A 160 17.00 9.55 -28.72
C GLN A 160 16.87 10.67 -29.76
N ILE A 161 15.97 11.63 -29.53
CA ILE A 161 15.80 12.81 -30.39
C ILE A 161 16.12 14.08 -29.59
N PRO A 162 17.16 14.85 -29.94
CA PRO A 162 17.45 16.15 -29.35
C PRO A 162 16.48 17.24 -29.80
N ALA A 163 16.22 18.20 -28.92
CA ALA A 163 15.36 19.37 -29.21
C ALA A 163 15.89 20.21 -30.38
N ASP A 164 17.21 20.48 -30.41
CA ASP A 164 17.88 21.23 -31.49
C ASP A 164 17.57 20.69 -32.89
N LEU A 165 17.59 19.35 -33.04
CA LEU A 165 17.40 18.70 -34.33
C LEU A 165 15.94 18.73 -34.77
N ILE A 166 15.01 18.65 -33.82
CA ILE A 166 13.59 18.87 -34.06
C ILE A 166 13.33 20.34 -34.45
N ALA A 167 14.01 21.30 -33.81
CA ALA A 167 13.91 22.72 -34.13
C ALA A 167 14.47 23.04 -35.53
N ASP A 168 15.61 22.45 -35.91
CA ASP A 168 16.22 22.57 -37.24
C ASP A 168 15.30 22.02 -38.36
N GLU A 169 14.70 20.83 -38.19
CA GLU A 169 13.75 20.29 -39.18
C GLU A 169 12.44 21.09 -39.22
N ALA A 170 11.96 21.57 -38.07
CA ALA A 170 10.74 22.36 -37.96
C ALA A 170 10.90 23.83 -38.41
N GLY A 171 12.14 24.34 -38.54
CA GLY A 171 12.43 25.75 -38.81
C GLY A 171 12.08 26.69 -37.66
N ILE A 172 12.14 26.19 -36.42
CA ILE A 172 11.83 26.91 -35.18
C ILE A 172 13.10 27.53 -34.61
N PRO A 173 13.09 28.77 -34.08
CA PRO A 173 14.24 29.31 -33.36
C PRO A 173 14.58 28.44 -32.13
N VAL A 174 15.81 27.94 -32.08
CA VAL A 174 16.37 27.28 -30.89
C VAL A 174 16.33 28.29 -29.73
N SER A 175 15.84 27.83 -28.57
CA SER A 175 15.69 28.61 -27.35
C SER A 175 16.12 27.76 -26.16
N ASP A 176 16.78 28.36 -25.16
CA ASP A 176 17.41 27.65 -24.05
C ASP A 176 16.43 26.97 -23.06
N GLN A 177 15.11 27.02 -23.34
CA GLN A 177 14.03 26.49 -22.48
C GLN A 177 13.02 25.65 -23.27
N GLN A 178 13.47 24.52 -23.84
CA GLN A 178 12.61 23.59 -24.60
C GLN A 178 12.24 22.32 -23.81
N SER A 179 11.81 22.44 -22.55
CA SER A 179 11.33 21.28 -21.76
C SER A 179 10.18 20.54 -22.47
N VAL A 180 10.23 19.21 -22.51
CA VAL A 180 9.11 18.40 -23.00
C VAL A 180 8.03 18.36 -21.92
N VAL A 181 6.85 18.91 -22.17
CA VAL A 181 5.72 18.95 -21.21
C VAL A 181 4.60 17.98 -21.55
N GLY A 182 4.69 17.29 -22.69
CA GLY A 182 3.68 16.33 -23.11
C GLY A 182 4.18 15.33 -24.13
N LEU A 183 3.80 14.07 -23.94
CA LEU A 183 4.09 12.96 -24.85
C LEU A 183 2.81 12.13 -25.00
N LEU A 184 2.26 12.08 -26.22
CA LEU A 184 1.09 11.27 -26.52
C LEU A 184 1.35 10.41 -27.76
N ALA A 185 1.37 9.09 -27.61
CA ALA A 185 1.34 8.17 -28.75
C ALA A 185 0.08 8.44 -29.60
N GLN A 186 0.19 8.48 -30.93
CA GLN A 186 -0.95 8.78 -31.80
C GLN A 186 -1.88 7.56 -31.90
N PRO A 187 -3.20 7.70 -31.64
CA PRO A 187 -4.18 6.63 -31.82
C PRO A 187 -4.09 5.96 -33.19
N CYS A 188 -4.28 4.65 -33.21
CA CYS A 188 -4.17 3.79 -34.41
C CYS A 188 -2.80 3.78 -35.13
N SER A 189 -1.76 4.48 -34.66
CA SER A 189 -0.44 4.52 -35.32
C SER A 189 0.42 3.26 -35.11
N SER A 190 -0.02 2.32 -34.27
CA SER A 190 0.78 1.17 -33.83
C SER A 190 2.13 1.59 -33.20
N GLY A 191 2.10 2.59 -32.32
CA GLY A 191 3.27 3.12 -31.60
C GLY A 191 4.25 3.96 -32.44
N LYS A 192 4.18 3.89 -33.78
CA LYS A 192 5.14 4.50 -34.72
C LYS A 192 5.10 6.03 -34.76
N ARG A 193 4.10 6.67 -34.14
CA ARG A 193 3.94 8.12 -34.12
C ARG A 193 3.67 8.63 -32.72
N VAL A 194 4.35 9.71 -32.36
CA VAL A 194 4.24 10.38 -31.07
C VAL A 194 4.05 11.88 -31.29
N LEU A 195 3.13 12.47 -30.54
CA LEU A 195 3.01 13.91 -30.42
C LEU A 195 3.89 14.37 -29.27
N ILE A 196 4.90 15.18 -29.58
CA ILE A 196 5.80 15.82 -28.63
C ILE A 196 5.30 17.25 -28.41
N ALA A 197 5.07 17.64 -27.17
CA ALA A 197 4.68 19.00 -26.79
C ALA A 197 5.79 19.65 -25.95
N TYR A 198 6.22 20.81 -26.40
CA TYR A 198 7.25 21.63 -25.75
C TYR A 198 6.62 22.78 -24.98
N GLN A 199 7.23 23.14 -23.85
CA GLN A 199 6.73 24.20 -22.96
C GLN A 199 6.36 25.47 -23.73
N ILE A 200 7.21 25.91 -24.67
CA ILE A 200 7.10 27.12 -25.52
C ILE A 200 5.90 27.20 -26.50
N GLY A 201 4.81 26.45 -26.29
CA GLY A 201 3.62 26.57 -27.14
C GLY A 201 3.72 25.84 -28.48
N VAL A 202 4.63 24.86 -28.59
CA VAL A 202 4.92 24.10 -29.82
C VAL A 202 4.52 22.64 -29.64
N ILE A 203 3.80 22.08 -30.61
CA ILE A 203 3.47 20.66 -30.68
C ILE A 203 3.90 20.07 -32.03
N ILE A 204 4.51 18.88 -32.01
CA ILE A 204 5.13 18.25 -33.17
C ILE A 204 4.73 16.77 -33.23
N LEU A 205 4.13 16.37 -34.34
CA LEU A 205 3.80 14.97 -34.62
C LEU A 205 4.97 14.31 -35.36
N TRP A 206 5.69 13.44 -34.66
CA TRP A 206 6.87 12.73 -35.15
C TRP A 206 6.51 11.36 -35.74
N ASP A 207 7.17 10.97 -36.83
CA ASP A 207 7.19 9.58 -37.32
C ASP A 207 8.52 8.91 -36.93
N ILE A 208 8.43 7.91 -36.06
CA ILE A 208 9.55 7.12 -35.55
C ILE A 208 10.09 6.15 -36.62
N SER A 209 9.30 5.85 -37.66
CA SER A 209 9.75 5.00 -38.77
C SER A 209 10.46 5.79 -39.86
N GLU A 210 9.99 7.01 -40.18
CA GLU A 210 10.66 7.89 -41.15
C GLU A 210 11.79 8.75 -40.54
N ASP A 211 11.87 8.84 -39.20
CA ASP A 211 12.73 9.74 -38.40
C ASP A 211 12.51 11.22 -38.74
N LYS A 212 11.25 11.69 -38.77
CA LYS A 212 10.88 13.05 -39.20
C LYS A 212 9.64 13.64 -38.51
N ALA A 213 9.60 14.96 -38.45
CA ALA A 213 8.39 15.73 -38.13
C ALA A 213 7.38 15.69 -39.30
N ILE A 214 6.31 14.92 -39.13
CA ILE A 214 5.17 14.89 -40.07
C ILE A 214 4.45 16.25 -40.08
N LEU A 215 4.34 16.85 -38.90
CA LEU A 215 3.55 18.06 -38.70
C LEU A 215 4.07 18.86 -37.51
N VAL A 216 4.21 20.16 -37.72
CA VAL A 216 4.52 21.15 -36.69
C VAL A 216 3.29 22.06 -36.50
N ARG A 217 3.01 22.45 -35.27
CA ARG A 217 2.11 23.57 -34.92
C ARG A 217 2.72 24.37 -33.78
N GLY A 218 2.60 25.70 -33.84
CA GLY A 218 2.89 26.57 -32.72
C GLY A 218 2.13 27.89 -32.80
N HIS A 219 2.49 28.86 -31.95
CA HIS A 219 1.85 30.18 -31.94
C HIS A 219 1.78 30.83 -33.34
N ASN A 220 2.83 30.66 -34.15
CA ASN A 220 2.90 31.22 -35.50
C ASN A 220 1.87 30.65 -36.51
N ASP A 221 1.24 29.50 -36.21
CA ASP A 221 0.17 28.89 -37.01
C ASP A 221 -1.25 29.32 -36.59
N LEU A 222 -1.39 30.16 -35.56
CA LEU A 222 -2.67 30.61 -34.99
C LEU A 222 -3.43 31.59 -35.91
N GLN A 223 -3.90 31.11 -37.05
CA GLN A 223 -4.91 31.78 -37.88
C GLN A 223 -6.30 31.62 -37.25
N LEU A 224 -6.45 32.12 -36.02
CA LEU A 224 -7.69 32.15 -35.25
C LEU A 224 -8.74 32.99 -36.01
N LYS A 225 -9.90 32.38 -36.27
CA LYS A 225 -11.04 33.06 -36.89
C LYS A 225 -12.19 33.30 -35.91
N ASP A 226 -12.40 32.35 -35.01
CA ASP A 226 -13.54 32.29 -34.11
C ASP A 226 -13.04 31.90 -32.70
N GLU A 227 -13.41 32.70 -31.69
CA GLU A 227 -13.18 32.43 -30.27
C GLU A 227 -14.54 32.08 -29.64
N ILE A 228 -14.61 31.00 -28.86
CA ILE A 228 -15.84 30.56 -28.19
C ILE A 228 -15.67 30.76 -26.69
N ILE A 229 -16.49 31.65 -26.12
CA ILE A 229 -16.52 31.94 -24.68
C ILE A 229 -17.76 31.27 -24.08
N ILE A 230 -17.55 30.44 -23.05
CA ILE A 230 -18.54 29.49 -22.51
C ILE A 230 -18.89 29.86 -21.05
N HIS A 231 -19.54 31.03 -20.88
CA HIS A 231 -19.83 31.58 -19.55
C HIS A 231 -20.80 30.73 -18.72
N SER A 232 -21.75 30.04 -19.36
CA SER A 232 -22.74 29.19 -18.70
C SER A 232 -23.48 28.30 -19.71
N THR A 233 -24.37 27.44 -19.23
CA THR A 233 -25.26 26.60 -20.05
C THR A 233 -26.23 27.40 -20.94
N SER A 234 -26.39 28.71 -20.73
CA SER A 234 -27.30 29.58 -21.49
C SER A 234 -26.63 30.74 -22.23
N ASP A 235 -25.34 31.02 -21.97
CA ASP A 235 -24.60 32.18 -22.50
C ASP A 235 -23.32 31.72 -23.23
N ILE A 236 -23.50 30.95 -24.31
CA ILE A 236 -22.42 30.61 -25.25
C ILE A 236 -22.32 31.74 -26.28
N ARG A 237 -21.17 32.41 -26.33
CA ARG A 237 -20.95 33.56 -27.22
C ARG A 237 -19.86 33.25 -28.25
N HIS A 238 -20.24 33.41 -29.52
CA HIS A 238 -19.33 33.39 -30.66
C HIS A 238 -18.94 34.82 -31.01
N ASP A 239 -17.95 35.36 -30.31
CA ASP A 239 -17.42 36.69 -30.63
C ASP A 239 -16.43 36.57 -31.79
N LYS A 240 -16.70 37.34 -32.86
CA LYS A 240 -15.78 37.45 -33.99
C LYS A 240 -14.64 38.37 -33.60
N LEU A 241 -13.41 37.87 -33.77
CA LEU A 241 -12.19 38.59 -33.45
C LEU A 241 -12.16 39.94 -34.19
N ASN A 242 -12.41 41.03 -33.46
CA ASN A 242 -12.23 42.37 -33.97
C ASN A 242 -10.74 42.68 -33.93
N ASN A 243 -10.11 42.80 -35.10
CA ASN A 243 -8.69 43.12 -35.25
C ASN A 243 -8.32 44.46 -34.59
N LYS A 244 -8.00 44.42 -33.28
CA LYS A 244 -7.04 45.31 -32.66
C LYS A 244 -5.67 44.64 -32.80
N SER A 245 -4.75 45.31 -33.47
CA SER A 245 -3.34 44.95 -33.43
C SER A 245 -2.75 45.28 -32.06
N ASP A 246 -1.52 44.81 -31.83
CA ASP A 246 -0.60 45.32 -30.81
C ASP A 246 -0.91 44.93 -29.35
N GLU A 247 -1.35 43.68 -29.14
CA GLU A 247 -0.84 42.91 -27.99
C GLU A 247 0.52 42.29 -28.39
N GLU A 248 1.48 42.28 -27.47
CA GLU A 248 2.83 41.77 -27.72
C GLU A 248 2.83 40.25 -27.91
N GLN A 249 3.89 39.70 -28.53
CA GLN A 249 4.01 38.27 -28.83
C GLN A 249 4.30 37.45 -27.56
N ILE A 250 3.30 37.31 -26.70
CA ILE A 250 3.38 36.50 -25.49
C ILE A 250 3.44 35.02 -25.90
N GLU A 251 4.60 34.41 -25.67
CA GLU A 251 4.79 32.97 -25.79
C GLU A 251 3.84 32.26 -24.81
N LYS A 252 3.12 31.25 -25.29
CA LYS A 252 2.05 30.58 -24.54
C LYS A 252 2.55 29.26 -23.99
N GLU A 253 2.77 29.20 -22.69
CA GLU A 253 3.23 27.96 -22.04
C GLU A 253 2.14 26.87 -22.02
N ILE A 254 2.46 25.68 -22.50
CA ILE A 254 1.59 24.49 -22.47
C ILE A 254 1.62 23.87 -21.07
N SER A 255 0.44 23.55 -20.54
CA SER A 255 0.28 22.90 -19.23
C SER A 255 -0.55 21.61 -19.24
N ALA A 256 -1.37 21.38 -20.27
CA ALA A 256 -2.17 20.16 -20.42
C ALA A 256 -2.42 19.81 -21.90
N LEU A 257 -2.66 18.54 -22.22
CA LEU A 257 -2.98 18.09 -23.58
C LEU A 257 -3.70 16.74 -23.61
N CYS A 258 -4.62 16.54 -24.56
CA CYS A 258 -5.24 15.24 -24.82
C CYS A 258 -5.73 15.07 -26.27
N TRP A 259 -5.77 13.82 -26.76
CA TRP A 259 -6.40 13.51 -28.04
C TRP A 259 -7.93 13.69 -27.96
N VAL A 260 -8.51 14.48 -28.86
CA VAL A 260 -9.97 14.68 -28.95
C VAL A 260 -10.60 13.96 -30.16
N SER A 261 -9.89 13.02 -30.78
CA SER A 261 -10.47 12.10 -31.75
C SER A 261 -9.75 10.75 -31.78
N SER A 262 -10.53 9.67 -31.98
CA SER A 262 -10.05 8.28 -31.97
C SER A 262 -9.11 7.90 -33.11
N ASP A 263 -9.00 8.76 -34.13
CA ASP A 263 -8.09 8.63 -35.28
C ASP A 263 -6.77 9.41 -35.10
N GLY A 264 -6.58 10.11 -33.96
CA GLY A 264 -5.40 10.95 -33.73
C GLY A 264 -5.30 12.17 -34.66
N SER A 265 -6.39 12.61 -35.29
CA SER A 265 -6.38 13.79 -36.18
C SER A 265 -6.59 15.12 -35.47
N LYS A 266 -7.00 15.13 -34.19
CA LYS A 266 -7.28 16.36 -33.42
C LYS A 266 -6.83 16.23 -31.97
N VAL A 267 -6.23 17.29 -31.43
CA VAL A 267 -5.72 17.37 -30.05
C VAL A 267 -6.23 18.64 -29.38
N ALA A 268 -6.58 18.56 -28.10
CA ALA A 268 -6.78 19.72 -27.24
C ALA A 268 -5.46 20.05 -26.52
N VAL A 269 -5.12 21.34 -26.44
CA VAL A 269 -3.96 21.85 -25.70
C VAL A 269 -4.45 22.95 -24.76
N GLY A 270 -4.13 22.82 -23.48
CA GLY A 270 -4.40 23.77 -22.41
C GLY A 270 -3.12 24.50 -22.02
N TYR A 271 -3.27 25.78 -21.66
CA TYR A 271 -2.15 26.68 -21.42
C TYR A 271 -2.18 27.28 -20.01
N VAL A 272 -1.02 27.77 -19.55
CA VAL A 272 -0.83 28.38 -18.23
C VAL A 272 -1.69 29.64 -18.04
N ASP A 273 -2.10 30.31 -19.12
CA ASP A 273 -2.99 31.50 -19.10
C ASP A 273 -4.49 31.16 -19.13
N GLY A 274 -4.85 29.88 -18.94
CA GLY A 274 -6.22 29.38 -18.88
C GLY A 274 -6.93 29.28 -20.23
N ASP A 275 -6.25 29.57 -21.35
CA ASP A 275 -6.81 29.32 -22.68
C ASP A 275 -6.76 27.82 -23.03
N ILE A 276 -7.70 27.36 -23.86
CA ILE A 276 -7.71 26.01 -24.44
C ILE A 276 -7.78 26.15 -25.96
N ILE A 277 -6.97 25.41 -26.71
CA ILE A 277 -6.97 25.42 -28.18
C ILE A 277 -7.12 24.00 -28.70
N LEU A 278 -8.15 23.77 -29.53
CA LEU A 278 -8.30 22.55 -30.30
C LEU A 278 -7.56 22.70 -31.63
N TRP A 279 -6.63 21.81 -31.91
CA TRP A 279 -5.81 21.80 -33.13
C TRP A 279 -6.25 20.69 -34.08
N ASN A 280 -6.24 20.99 -35.38
CA ASN A 280 -6.42 20.01 -36.45
C ASN A 280 -5.05 19.57 -37.00
N LEU A 281 -4.72 18.30 -36.78
CA LEU A 281 -3.48 17.64 -37.22
C LEU A 281 -3.68 16.76 -38.47
N SER A 282 -4.84 16.85 -39.15
CA SER A 282 -5.12 16.09 -40.37
C SER A 282 -4.11 16.38 -41.48
N THR A 283 -3.42 15.34 -41.97
CA THR A 283 -2.37 15.44 -43.00
C THR A 283 -2.87 15.28 -44.44
N THR A 284 -4.18 15.25 -44.66
CA THR A 284 -4.83 15.02 -45.96
C THR A 284 -4.72 16.21 -46.90
N ILE A 285 -3.58 16.31 -47.61
CA ILE A 285 -3.40 17.24 -48.73
C ILE A 285 -4.49 17.00 -49.78
N SER A 286 -5.37 17.98 -49.98
CA SER A 286 -6.42 17.94 -51.00
C SER A 286 -5.81 18.11 -52.40
N THR A 287 -5.42 16.99 -53.02
CA THR A 287 -4.69 16.95 -54.31
C THR A 287 -5.46 17.52 -55.51
N ASN A 288 -6.76 17.81 -55.36
CA ASN A 288 -7.59 18.50 -56.35
C ASN A 288 -8.10 19.85 -55.83
N ASN A 289 -7.30 20.92 -55.99
CA ASN A 289 -7.74 22.25 -56.50
C ASN A 289 -6.62 23.30 -56.43
N GLN A 290 -5.78 23.38 -57.47
CA GLN A 290 -5.08 24.65 -57.72
C GLN A 290 -6.14 25.71 -58.13
N LYS A 291 -6.29 26.75 -57.30
CA LYS A 291 -7.35 27.81 -57.35
C LYS A 291 -8.68 27.46 -56.65
N ALA A 292 -8.60 27.01 -55.40
CA ALA A 292 -9.61 27.32 -54.38
C ALA A 292 -8.93 28.08 -53.22
N ASN A 293 -9.71 28.74 -52.35
CA ASN A 293 -9.19 29.69 -51.36
C ASN A 293 -8.30 29.05 -50.28
N LYS A 294 -7.20 29.72 -49.91
CA LYS A 294 -6.52 29.53 -48.61
C LYS A 294 -7.46 29.99 -47.50
N SER A 295 -8.31 29.11 -46.97
CA SER A 295 -9.28 29.54 -45.96
C SER A 295 -9.83 28.46 -45.02
N SER A 296 -9.15 27.34 -44.79
CA SER A 296 -9.51 26.47 -43.65
C SER A 296 -8.94 27.03 -42.34
N SER A 297 -9.63 26.86 -41.21
CA SER A 297 -9.06 27.17 -39.89
C SER A 297 -8.45 25.92 -39.28
N ASN A 298 -7.16 25.99 -38.94
CA ASN A 298 -6.41 24.85 -38.41
C ASN A 298 -6.53 24.70 -36.89
N ALA A 299 -7.12 25.68 -36.20
CA ALA A 299 -7.32 25.71 -34.76
C ALA A 299 -8.61 26.45 -34.39
N VAL A 300 -9.22 26.11 -33.26
CA VAL A 300 -10.29 26.89 -32.63
C VAL A 300 -9.98 27.07 -31.14
N LYS A 301 -10.23 28.28 -30.63
CA LYS A 301 -9.98 28.64 -29.24
C LYS A 301 -11.25 28.54 -28.41
N LEU A 302 -11.13 27.88 -27.26
CA LEU A 302 -12.14 27.78 -26.22
C LEU A 302 -11.68 28.56 -24.99
N ARG A 303 -12.62 29.29 -24.36
CA ARG A 303 -12.45 29.89 -23.03
C ARG A 303 -13.62 29.53 -22.14
N LEU A 304 -13.33 29.03 -20.95
CA LEU A 304 -14.32 28.81 -19.90
C LEU A 304 -14.79 30.15 -19.30
N SER A 305 -13.87 31.10 -19.16
CA SER A 305 -14.09 32.37 -18.47
C SER A 305 -13.44 33.56 -19.21
N SER A 306 -13.97 34.75 -18.93
CA SER A 306 -13.65 35.98 -19.66
C SER A 306 -12.81 36.99 -18.89
N GLY A 307 -12.32 36.66 -17.69
CA GLY A 307 -11.43 37.53 -16.95
C GLY A 307 -10.02 37.58 -17.53
N ASP A 308 -9.28 38.63 -17.17
CA ASP A 308 -7.89 38.84 -17.61
C ASP A 308 -6.91 37.87 -16.90
N ARG A 309 -7.34 37.19 -15.83
CA ARG A 309 -6.54 36.26 -15.03
C ARG A 309 -7.33 35.00 -14.71
N ARG A 310 -6.97 33.91 -15.39
CA ARG A 310 -7.51 32.56 -15.18
C ARG A 310 -6.55 31.69 -14.36
N LEU A 311 -7.08 30.61 -13.82
CA LEU A 311 -6.28 29.46 -13.39
C LEU A 311 -5.66 28.78 -14.62
N PRO A 312 -4.44 28.23 -14.53
CA PRO A 312 -3.85 27.43 -15.60
C PRO A 312 -4.73 26.21 -15.90
N VAL A 313 -4.71 25.70 -17.13
CA VAL A 313 -5.40 24.44 -17.46
C VAL A 313 -4.52 23.28 -17.01
N ILE A 314 -4.90 22.59 -15.94
CA ILE A 314 -4.06 21.57 -15.29
C ILE A 314 -4.32 20.19 -15.89
N VAL A 315 -5.58 19.84 -16.17
CA VAL A 315 -5.94 18.56 -16.81
C VAL A 315 -6.95 18.78 -17.94
N LEU A 316 -6.73 18.02 -19.02
CA LEU A 316 -7.65 17.83 -20.13
C LEU A 316 -7.81 16.33 -20.37
N ASN A 317 -9.02 15.80 -20.29
CA ASN A 317 -9.33 14.39 -20.60
C ASN A 317 -10.54 14.33 -21.56
N TRP A 318 -10.62 13.32 -22.43
CA TRP A 318 -11.64 13.25 -23.49
C TRP A 318 -12.32 11.88 -23.57
N SER A 319 -13.66 11.87 -23.64
CA SER A 319 -14.44 10.69 -24.03
C SER A 319 -15.15 10.90 -25.36
N ASN A 320 -15.07 9.88 -26.24
CA ASN A 320 -15.80 9.85 -27.51
C ASN A 320 -17.26 9.44 -27.29
N SER A 321 -18.20 10.14 -27.95
CA SER A 321 -19.63 9.83 -27.84
C SER A 321 -19.99 8.45 -28.42
N PRO A 322 -21.07 7.81 -27.92
CA PRO A 322 -21.56 6.52 -28.45
C PRO A 322 -21.92 6.50 -29.95
N HIS A 323 -22.06 7.66 -30.60
CA HIS A 323 -22.69 7.78 -31.91
C HIS A 323 -21.77 8.31 -33.03
N GLY A 324 -20.47 8.51 -32.74
CA GLY A 324 -19.44 8.74 -33.75
C GLY A 324 -18.28 9.61 -33.28
N GLY A 325 -17.09 9.37 -33.85
CA GLY A 325 -15.81 10.05 -33.52
C GLY A 325 -15.69 11.53 -33.93
N SER A 326 -16.82 12.25 -34.01
CA SER A 326 -16.88 13.68 -34.30
C SER A 326 -17.65 14.49 -33.25
N ALA A 327 -18.06 13.84 -32.15
CA ALA A 327 -18.64 14.47 -30.97
C ALA A 327 -18.26 13.69 -29.71
N GLY A 328 -18.21 14.36 -28.57
CA GLY A 328 -17.77 13.77 -27.29
C GLY A 328 -17.77 14.78 -26.15
N GLN A 329 -17.06 14.44 -25.07
CA GLN A 329 -16.99 15.22 -23.85
C GLN A 329 -15.54 15.53 -23.48
N LEU A 330 -15.22 16.82 -23.33
CA LEU A 330 -13.94 17.30 -22.82
C LEU A 330 -14.09 17.64 -21.34
N PHE A 331 -13.35 16.94 -20.50
CA PHE A 331 -13.24 17.15 -19.06
C PHE A 331 -12.04 18.06 -18.81
N VAL A 332 -12.23 19.12 -18.03
CA VAL A 332 -11.27 20.21 -17.83
C VAL A 332 -11.17 20.54 -16.34
N TYR A 333 -9.96 20.60 -15.81
CA TYR A 333 -9.69 21.21 -14.49
C TYR A 333 -8.76 22.42 -14.65
N GLY A 334 -9.18 23.57 -14.09
CA GLY A 334 -8.58 24.89 -14.35
C GLY A 334 -9.22 25.63 -15.54
N GLY A 335 -8.69 26.80 -15.91
CA GLY A 335 -9.22 27.64 -16.99
C GLY A 335 -10.38 28.59 -16.63
N ASP A 336 -10.94 28.52 -15.41
CA ASP A 336 -11.86 29.54 -14.88
C ASP A 336 -11.12 30.69 -14.17
N ASP A 337 -11.83 31.78 -13.86
CA ASP A 337 -11.25 33.01 -13.30
C ASP A 337 -10.57 32.77 -11.94
N MET A 338 -9.40 33.40 -11.69
CA MET A 338 -8.65 33.23 -10.44
C MET A 338 -9.49 33.57 -9.20
N GLY A 339 -9.66 32.59 -8.30
CA GLY A 339 -10.46 32.72 -7.08
C GLY A 339 -11.91 32.22 -7.19
N SER A 340 -12.27 31.57 -8.31
CA SER A 340 -13.48 30.76 -8.44
C SER A 340 -13.46 29.52 -7.53
N GLU A 341 -14.60 28.83 -7.40
CA GLU A 341 -14.68 27.53 -6.72
C GLU A 341 -13.93 26.44 -7.52
N GLU A 342 -13.34 25.45 -6.83
CA GLU A 342 -12.73 24.29 -7.50
C GLU A 342 -13.82 23.39 -8.09
N VAL A 343 -13.87 23.32 -9.42
CA VAL A 343 -14.84 22.51 -10.18
C VAL A 343 -14.14 21.74 -11.30
N LEU A 344 -14.67 20.55 -11.61
CA LEU A 344 -14.36 19.85 -12.85
C LEU A 344 -15.39 20.25 -13.91
N THR A 345 -14.95 20.96 -14.95
CA THR A 345 -15.82 21.44 -16.04
C THR A 345 -15.89 20.41 -17.16
N ILE A 346 -17.11 20.04 -17.55
CA ILE A 346 -17.40 19.07 -18.60
C ILE A 346 -18.07 19.80 -19.77
N LEU A 347 -17.42 19.79 -20.93
CA LEU A 347 -17.90 20.39 -22.18
C LEU A 347 -18.32 19.30 -23.17
N ASN A 348 -19.61 19.24 -23.52
CA ASN A 348 -20.09 18.40 -24.61
C ASN A 348 -19.84 19.12 -25.94
N LEU A 349 -18.91 18.61 -26.75
CA LEU A 349 -18.46 19.23 -27.99
C LEU A 349 -18.90 18.44 -29.24
N ASP A 350 -19.45 19.14 -30.23
CA ASP A 350 -19.80 18.61 -31.56
C ASP A 350 -18.99 19.34 -32.65
N PHE A 351 -18.19 18.58 -33.40
CA PHE A 351 -17.45 19.02 -34.60
C PHE A 351 -17.72 18.11 -35.80
N SER A 352 -18.91 17.47 -35.84
CA SER A 352 -19.42 16.69 -36.99
C SER A 352 -19.42 17.45 -38.32
N SER A 353 -19.54 18.78 -38.26
CA SER A 353 -19.51 19.68 -39.40
C SER A 353 -18.10 20.25 -39.70
N GLY A 354 -17.05 19.69 -39.08
CA GLY A 354 -15.69 20.21 -39.10
C GLY A 354 -15.41 21.20 -37.96
N LEU A 355 -14.12 21.45 -37.68
CA LEU A 355 -13.69 22.29 -36.56
C LEU A 355 -14.17 23.75 -36.68
N GLU A 356 -14.25 24.28 -37.90
CA GLU A 356 -14.82 25.62 -38.22
C GLU A 356 -16.31 25.76 -37.88
N ALA A 357 -17.00 24.66 -37.57
CA ALA A 357 -18.40 24.62 -37.16
C ALA A 357 -18.58 23.97 -35.78
N LEU A 358 -17.52 23.97 -34.96
CA LEU A 358 -17.50 23.48 -33.58
C LEU A 358 -18.61 24.15 -32.75
N LYS A 359 -19.38 23.31 -32.05
CA LYS A 359 -20.39 23.76 -31.09
C LYS A 359 -20.10 23.12 -29.74
N CYS A 360 -20.01 23.97 -28.71
CA CYS A 360 -20.31 23.52 -27.36
C CYS A 360 -21.84 23.32 -27.28
N VAL A 361 -22.27 22.08 -27.08
CA VAL A 361 -23.68 21.71 -26.92
C VAL A 361 -24.13 21.95 -25.48
N LYS A 362 -23.22 21.77 -24.50
CA LYS A 362 -23.51 21.90 -23.07
C LYS A 362 -22.23 22.08 -22.25
N ARG A 363 -22.32 22.86 -21.16
CA ARG A 363 -21.36 22.93 -20.05
C ARG A 363 -22.04 22.39 -18.78
N LEU A 364 -21.32 21.58 -18.00
CA LEU A 364 -21.65 21.17 -16.63
C LEU A 364 -20.42 21.42 -15.76
N ASP A 365 -20.61 21.98 -14.57
CA ASP A 365 -19.53 22.22 -13.60
C ASP A 365 -19.79 21.37 -12.35
N LEU A 366 -18.95 20.35 -12.16
CA LEU A 366 -19.02 19.41 -11.04
C LEU A 366 -18.19 19.97 -9.86
N THR A 367 -18.88 20.36 -8.79
CA THR A 367 -18.25 20.81 -7.53
C THR A 367 -17.63 19.60 -6.82
N LEU A 368 -16.36 19.70 -6.42
CA LEU A 368 -15.62 18.59 -5.79
C LEU A 368 -15.80 18.56 -4.27
N ASN A 369 -15.79 17.36 -3.68
CA ASN A 369 -15.77 17.17 -2.23
C ASN A 369 -14.31 17.01 -1.75
N GLY A 370 -13.74 18.08 -1.20
CA GLY A 370 -12.29 18.20 -1.00
C GLY A 370 -11.60 18.80 -2.22
N SER A 371 -10.32 19.16 -2.08
CA SER A 371 -9.56 19.73 -3.20
C SER A 371 -9.20 18.65 -4.22
N TYR A 372 -9.02 19.05 -5.47
CA TYR A 372 -8.61 18.14 -6.55
C TYR A 372 -7.32 17.35 -6.21
N ALA A 373 -7.22 16.13 -6.74
CA ALA A 373 -5.98 15.36 -6.79
C ALA A 373 -5.72 14.83 -8.21
N ASP A 374 -6.65 14.04 -8.77
CA ASP A 374 -6.53 13.48 -10.13
C ASP A 374 -7.90 13.03 -10.71
N ILE A 375 -7.98 12.76 -12.01
CA ILE A 375 -9.14 12.10 -12.67
C ILE A 375 -8.71 11.03 -13.70
N GLU A 376 -9.45 9.93 -13.74
CA GLU A 376 -9.25 8.84 -14.72
C GLU A 376 -10.56 8.53 -15.46
N LEU A 377 -10.48 8.30 -16.77
CA LEU A 377 -11.63 8.01 -17.64
C LEU A 377 -11.64 6.55 -18.07
N VAL A 378 -12.54 5.77 -17.47
CA VAL A 378 -12.73 4.35 -17.79
C VAL A 378 -13.88 4.17 -18.77
N ARG A 379 -13.71 3.25 -19.73
CA ARG A 379 -14.77 2.83 -20.65
C ARG A 379 -14.97 1.32 -20.55
N ALA A 380 -16.22 0.89 -20.44
CA ALA A 380 -16.52 -0.54 -20.48
C ALA A 380 -16.28 -1.10 -21.90
N PRO A 381 -15.61 -2.25 -22.07
CA PRO A 381 -15.40 -2.85 -23.40
C PRO A 381 -16.67 -3.51 -23.97
N GLU A 382 -17.73 -3.66 -23.17
CA GLU A 382 -19.01 -4.28 -23.52
C GLU A 382 -20.10 -3.26 -23.90
N SER A 383 -19.91 -1.97 -23.59
CA SER A 383 -20.90 -0.92 -23.83
C SER A 383 -20.25 0.38 -24.30
N SER A 384 -21.05 1.43 -24.50
CA SER A 384 -20.57 2.72 -25.00
C SER A 384 -20.13 3.68 -23.90
N ASP A 385 -20.23 3.25 -22.65
CA ASP A 385 -20.55 4.12 -21.54
C ASP A 385 -19.26 4.53 -20.81
N THR A 386 -19.21 5.78 -20.36
CA THR A 386 -18.01 6.33 -19.70
C THR A 386 -18.21 6.35 -18.20
N THR A 387 -17.22 5.90 -17.45
CA THR A 387 -17.15 6.06 -16.00
C THR A 387 -15.97 6.98 -15.66
N LEU A 388 -16.28 8.10 -15.02
CA LEU A 388 -15.30 9.04 -14.49
C LEU A 388 -14.96 8.65 -13.05
N PHE A 389 -13.67 8.42 -12.79
CA PHE A 389 -13.10 8.44 -11.45
C PHE A 389 -12.60 9.85 -11.13
N VAL A 390 -12.90 10.34 -9.92
CA VAL A 390 -12.34 11.59 -9.38
C VAL A 390 -11.71 11.30 -8.03
N LEU A 391 -10.40 11.57 -7.93
CA LEU A 391 -9.64 11.50 -6.69
C LEU A 391 -9.57 12.90 -6.08
N THR A 392 -9.99 13.04 -4.83
CA THR A 392 -9.89 14.30 -4.06
C THR A 392 -9.09 14.09 -2.77
N ASN A 393 -8.52 15.17 -2.26
CA ASN A 393 -7.79 15.16 -1.00
C ASN A 393 -8.75 15.36 0.20
N PRO A 394 -8.66 14.53 1.27
CA PRO A 394 -7.62 13.53 1.55
C PRO A 394 -8.02 12.09 1.16
N GLY A 395 -7.58 11.60 0.00
CA GLY A 395 -7.68 10.21 -0.42
C GLY A 395 -9.11 9.67 -0.64
N GLN A 396 -10.04 10.51 -1.08
CA GLN A 396 -11.42 10.10 -1.38
C GLN A 396 -11.58 9.84 -2.89
N LEU A 397 -12.27 8.76 -3.25
CA LEU A 397 -12.48 8.35 -4.63
C LEU A 397 -13.97 8.36 -4.96
N HIS A 398 -14.38 9.36 -5.72
CA HIS A 398 -15.73 9.53 -6.23
C HIS A 398 -15.83 8.92 -7.63
N VAL A 399 -16.98 8.32 -7.95
CA VAL A 399 -17.19 7.65 -9.23
C VAL A 399 -18.55 8.03 -9.81
N TYR A 400 -18.54 8.47 -11.07
CA TYR A 400 -19.72 8.93 -11.80
C TYR A 400 -19.81 8.14 -13.11
N ASP A 401 -20.90 7.39 -13.30
CA ASP A 401 -21.17 6.70 -14.55
C ASP A 401 -21.95 7.58 -15.55
N ASP A 402 -22.19 7.04 -16.74
CA ASP A 402 -22.88 7.75 -17.83
C ASP A 402 -24.31 8.16 -17.45
N GLU A 403 -25.01 7.35 -16.63
CA GLU A 403 -26.32 7.69 -16.08
C GLU A 403 -26.25 8.84 -15.07
N CYS A 404 -25.29 8.83 -14.14
CA CYS A 404 -25.07 9.93 -13.20
C CYS A 404 -24.69 11.23 -13.91
N LEU A 405 -23.76 11.18 -14.85
CA LEU A 405 -23.32 12.34 -15.64
C LEU A 405 -24.47 12.87 -16.50
N THR A 406 -25.22 12.00 -17.18
CA THR A 406 -26.42 12.39 -17.95
C THR A 406 -27.53 12.95 -17.05
N GLY A 407 -27.68 12.42 -15.83
CA GLY A 407 -28.58 12.92 -14.80
C GLY A 407 -28.25 14.35 -14.36
N LEU A 408 -27.01 14.59 -13.93
CA LEU A 408 -26.48 15.92 -13.58
C LEU A 408 -26.61 16.92 -14.73
N ILE A 409 -26.28 16.47 -15.95
CA ILE A 409 -26.49 17.23 -17.19
C ILE A 409 -27.98 17.59 -17.35
N SER A 410 -28.92 16.67 -17.09
CA SER A 410 -30.35 16.90 -17.32
C SER A 410 -31.01 17.86 -16.31
N ALA A 411 -30.58 17.85 -15.05
CA ALA A 411 -31.24 18.55 -13.94
C ALA A 411 -30.25 19.28 -13.00
N PRO A 412 -29.56 20.34 -13.48
CA PRO A 412 -28.47 20.99 -12.74
C PRO A 412 -28.87 21.66 -11.41
N ASP A 413 -30.16 21.98 -11.22
CA ASP A 413 -30.68 22.52 -9.96
C ASP A 413 -30.76 21.46 -8.83
N MET A 414 -30.62 20.17 -9.15
CA MET A 414 -30.66 19.04 -8.21
C MET A 414 -29.26 18.49 -7.88
N LYS A 415 -28.29 19.37 -7.64
CA LYS A 415 -26.88 19.04 -7.29
C LYS A 415 -26.70 17.96 -6.20
N ASN A 416 -27.68 17.80 -5.30
CA ASN A 416 -27.61 16.90 -4.14
C ASN A 416 -28.46 15.62 -4.29
N ALA A 417 -28.94 15.28 -5.50
CA ALA A 417 -29.91 14.20 -5.71
C ALA A 417 -29.45 13.07 -6.66
N VAL A 418 -28.21 13.14 -7.16
CA VAL A 418 -27.61 12.07 -7.97
C VAL A 418 -26.73 11.23 -7.05
N ASN A 419 -27.02 9.93 -6.96
CA ASN A 419 -26.28 9.01 -6.11
C ASN A 419 -24.95 8.67 -6.78
N GLU A 420 -23.84 9.17 -6.23
CA GLU A 420 -22.50 8.78 -6.67
C GLU A 420 -22.30 7.26 -6.52
N VAL A 421 -21.53 6.66 -7.42
CA VAL A 421 -21.25 5.21 -7.40
C VAL A 421 -20.25 4.93 -6.28
N GLN A 422 -20.75 4.74 -5.07
CA GLN A 422 -19.92 4.57 -3.88
C GLN A 422 -18.92 3.42 -4.08
N CYS A 423 -17.62 3.72 -3.91
CA CYS A 423 -16.56 2.72 -3.95
C CYS A 423 -16.89 1.58 -2.96
N PRO A 424 -16.82 0.30 -3.37
CA PRO A 424 -17.00 -0.82 -2.45
C PRO A 424 -15.95 -0.75 -1.33
N VAL A 425 -16.39 -0.53 -0.10
CA VAL A 425 -15.52 -0.52 1.09
C VAL A 425 -15.75 -1.80 1.87
N THR A 426 -14.80 -2.74 1.80
CA THR A 426 -14.86 -4.05 2.49
C THR A 426 -15.06 -3.91 4.01
N LEU A 427 -14.43 -2.89 4.58
CA LEU A 427 -14.31 -2.64 6.01
C LEU A 427 -14.40 -1.12 6.24
N PRO A 428 -15.61 -0.55 6.50
CA PRO A 428 -15.77 0.89 6.67
C PRO A 428 -15.12 1.34 7.98
N THR A 429 -14.39 2.45 7.94
CA THR A 429 -13.66 3.00 9.10
C THR A 429 -14.06 4.42 9.46
N VAL A 430 -14.47 5.24 8.47
CA VAL A 430 -14.81 6.66 8.62
C VAL A 430 -16.33 6.88 8.60
N GLU A 431 -17.04 6.25 7.68
CA GLU A 431 -18.50 6.36 7.55
C GLU A 431 -19.13 4.96 7.34
N PRO A 432 -19.86 4.42 8.34
CA PRO A 432 -19.91 4.87 9.73
C PRO A 432 -18.52 4.79 10.42
N HIS A 433 -18.27 5.66 11.39
CA HIS A 433 -16.97 5.73 12.07
C HIS A 433 -16.75 4.52 13.01
N MET A 434 -15.62 3.83 12.85
CA MET A 434 -15.23 2.71 13.70
C MET A 434 -14.66 3.20 15.04
N THR A 435 -15.27 2.79 16.15
CA THR A 435 -14.94 3.29 17.50
C THR A 435 -14.05 2.33 18.31
N ILE A 436 -14.15 1.03 18.03
CA ILE A 436 -13.36 -0.04 18.67
C ILE A 436 -13.31 -1.27 17.76
N SER A 437 -12.24 -2.06 17.81
CA SER A 437 -12.19 -3.34 17.08
C SER A 437 -11.30 -4.41 17.74
N LYS A 438 -11.47 -5.66 17.29
CA LYS A 438 -10.78 -6.84 17.83
C LYS A 438 -10.62 -7.92 16.75
N LEU A 439 -9.39 -8.40 16.56
CA LEU A 439 -9.08 -9.58 15.75
C LEU A 439 -8.93 -10.79 16.69
N CYS A 440 -9.83 -11.76 16.56
CA CYS A 440 -9.96 -12.89 17.49
C CYS A 440 -9.60 -14.22 16.82
N LEU A 441 -9.00 -15.13 17.60
CA LEU A 441 -8.98 -16.56 17.28
C LEU A 441 -10.38 -17.17 17.41
N VAL A 442 -10.61 -18.24 16.66
CA VAL A 442 -11.85 -19.01 16.68
C VAL A 442 -11.53 -20.48 16.95
N ASP A 443 -12.09 -21.02 18.04
CA ASP A 443 -11.90 -22.42 18.41
C ASP A 443 -12.52 -23.38 17.38
N SER A 444 -11.98 -24.59 17.29
CA SER A 444 -12.49 -25.67 16.40
C SER A 444 -13.80 -26.30 16.89
N ASN A 445 -14.62 -25.58 17.66
CA ASN A 445 -15.92 -26.03 18.18
C ASN A 445 -16.87 -26.33 17.01
N GLU A 446 -17.27 -27.60 16.85
CA GLU A 446 -18.09 -28.05 15.72
C GLU A 446 -19.39 -27.26 15.53
N GLY A 447 -20.03 -26.82 16.61
CA GLY A 447 -21.28 -26.06 16.54
C GLY A 447 -21.07 -24.67 15.93
N LEU A 448 -20.10 -23.93 16.44
CA LEU A 448 -19.74 -22.60 15.93
C LEU A 448 -19.16 -22.69 14.52
N GLN A 449 -18.26 -23.64 14.26
CA GLN A 449 -17.67 -23.86 12.94
C GLN A 449 -18.73 -24.21 11.89
N ARG A 450 -19.78 -24.96 12.26
CA ARG A 450 -20.93 -25.23 11.37
C ARG A 450 -21.65 -23.95 10.97
N VAL A 451 -22.07 -23.14 11.95
CA VAL A 451 -22.82 -21.89 11.69
C VAL A 451 -21.99 -20.89 10.89
N LEU A 452 -20.69 -20.74 11.20
CA LEU A 452 -19.81 -19.87 10.45
C LEU A 452 -19.59 -20.38 9.02
N LYS A 453 -19.42 -21.70 8.80
CA LYS A 453 -19.33 -22.27 7.44
C LYS A 453 -20.61 -22.11 6.65
N GLU A 454 -21.78 -22.34 7.24
CA GLU A 454 -23.08 -22.11 6.61
C GLU A 454 -23.27 -20.63 6.24
N THR A 455 -22.84 -19.72 7.12
CA THR A 455 -22.85 -18.27 6.86
C THR A 455 -21.90 -17.91 5.72
N VAL A 456 -20.65 -18.40 5.71
CA VAL A 456 -19.69 -18.18 4.61
C VAL A 456 -20.21 -18.76 3.29
N LEU A 457 -20.86 -19.92 3.29
CA LEU A 457 -21.44 -20.52 2.09
C LEU A 457 -22.66 -19.75 1.58
N ALA A 458 -23.43 -19.09 2.45
CA ALA A 458 -24.53 -18.20 2.07
C ALA A 458 -24.05 -16.79 1.66
N ALA A 459 -22.94 -16.31 2.23
CA ALA A 459 -22.33 -15.01 1.95
C ALA A 459 -21.40 -15.03 0.71
N LYS A 460 -20.92 -16.21 0.29
CA LYS A 460 -20.25 -16.37 -1.01
C LYS A 460 -21.18 -15.90 -2.12
N PRO A 461 -20.82 -14.86 -2.89
CA PRO A 461 -21.70 -14.32 -3.91
C PRO A 461 -21.99 -15.39 -4.97
N GLN A 462 -23.26 -15.51 -5.36
CA GLN A 462 -23.56 -15.99 -6.71
C GLN A 462 -22.88 -15.03 -7.68
N SER A 463 -22.18 -15.55 -8.70
CA SER A 463 -21.19 -14.82 -9.49
C SER A 463 -21.82 -13.79 -10.45
N SER A 464 -22.31 -12.71 -9.87
CA SER A 464 -22.81 -11.51 -10.50
C SER A 464 -22.45 -10.33 -9.61
N SER A 465 -21.88 -9.28 -10.21
CA SER A 465 -21.64 -7.97 -9.58
C SER A 465 -22.85 -7.50 -8.75
N PRO A 466 -22.66 -6.74 -7.66
CA PRO A 466 -23.75 -6.36 -6.76
C PRO A 466 -24.87 -5.61 -7.50
N THR A 467 -25.90 -6.35 -7.91
CA THR A 467 -27.13 -5.82 -8.47
C THR A 467 -27.95 -5.22 -7.33
N SER A 468 -27.52 -4.04 -6.88
CA SER A 468 -28.46 -3.06 -6.33
C SER A 468 -29.62 -2.91 -7.33
N THR A 469 -30.85 -2.82 -6.82
CA THR A 469 -32.06 -2.99 -7.64
C THR A 469 -32.34 -1.74 -8.49
N GLY A 470 -31.55 -1.56 -9.56
CA GLY A 470 -31.56 -0.39 -10.45
C GLY A 470 -30.45 0.63 -10.17
N GLY A 471 -29.25 0.21 -9.75
CA GLY A 471 -28.10 1.09 -9.56
C GLY A 471 -26.87 0.71 -10.41
N ALA A 472 -25.97 1.67 -10.58
CA ALA A 472 -24.78 1.60 -11.43
C ALA A 472 -23.85 0.41 -11.16
N LYS A 473 -23.15 -0.05 -12.20
CA LYS A 473 -22.20 -1.18 -12.13
C LYS A 473 -20.78 -0.68 -11.86
N TRP A 474 -20.22 -1.07 -10.71
CA TRP A 474 -18.81 -0.83 -10.38
C TRP A 474 -17.87 -1.41 -11.47
N PRO A 475 -16.96 -0.62 -12.07
CA PRO A 475 -16.19 -1.06 -13.23
C PRO A 475 -14.94 -1.89 -12.87
N VAL A 476 -14.31 -1.62 -11.71
CA VAL A 476 -13.12 -2.35 -11.26
C VAL A 476 -13.54 -3.77 -10.90
N SER A 477 -13.13 -4.72 -11.74
CA SER A 477 -13.56 -6.12 -11.67
C SER A 477 -12.40 -7.08 -11.97
N GLY A 478 -11.17 -6.58 -11.85
CA GLY A 478 -9.94 -7.27 -12.18
C GLY A 478 -9.35 -8.16 -11.10
N GLY A 479 -8.40 -9.01 -11.51
CA GLY A 479 -7.80 -10.03 -10.67
C GLY A 479 -8.76 -11.17 -10.33
N PHE A 480 -8.24 -12.19 -9.63
CA PHE A 480 -9.05 -13.32 -9.20
C PHE A 480 -8.73 -13.77 -7.76
N PRO A 481 -9.75 -14.18 -6.98
CA PRO A 481 -9.54 -14.72 -5.66
C PRO A 481 -8.75 -16.03 -5.74
N SER A 482 -7.84 -16.22 -4.80
CA SER A 482 -7.00 -17.41 -4.69
C SER A 482 -7.85 -18.68 -4.56
N GLN A 483 -7.90 -19.50 -5.61
CA GLN A 483 -8.62 -20.78 -5.59
C GLN A 483 -7.87 -21.79 -4.72
N LEU A 484 -8.22 -21.84 -3.44
CA LEU A 484 -8.06 -23.05 -2.63
C LEU A 484 -8.92 -24.15 -3.25
N SER A 485 -8.35 -25.33 -3.45
CA SER A 485 -9.07 -26.49 -3.98
C SER A 485 -10.27 -26.83 -3.09
N SER A 486 -11.42 -27.08 -3.71
CA SER A 486 -12.72 -27.30 -3.04
C SER A 486 -12.76 -28.41 -1.99
N ASP A 487 -11.74 -29.27 -1.98
CA ASP A 487 -11.64 -30.44 -1.11
C ASP A 487 -11.04 -30.09 0.27
N GLU A 488 -10.36 -28.94 0.42
CA GLU A 488 -9.87 -28.47 1.73
C GLU A 488 -10.96 -27.70 2.48
N ASN A 489 -11.69 -28.44 3.33
CA ASN A 489 -12.81 -27.96 4.15
C ASN A 489 -12.34 -27.10 5.36
N ILE A 490 -11.55 -26.06 5.09
CA ILE A 490 -10.99 -25.13 6.08
C ILE A 490 -12.12 -24.41 6.85
N GLY A 491 -11.93 -24.24 8.15
CA GLY A 491 -12.85 -23.52 9.04
C GLY A 491 -12.60 -22.02 9.09
N VAL A 492 -13.52 -21.28 9.70
CA VAL A 492 -13.28 -19.88 10.07
C VAL A 492 -12.43 -19.91 11.34
N GLU A 493 -11.16 -19.55 11.22
CA GLU A 493 -10.17 -19.61 12.32
C GLU A 493 -9.89 -18.24 12.92
N ARG A 494 -10.28 -17.17 12.21
CA ARG A 494 -10.14 -15.77 12.64
C ARG A 494 -11.41 -15.01 12.32
N ILE A 495 -11.87 -14.21 13.27
CA ILE A 495 -12.87 -13.18 12.99
C ILE A 495 -12.35 -11.80 13.37
N TYR A 496 -12.61 -10.83 12.52
CA TYR A 496 -12.48 -9.42 12.87
C TYR A 496 -13.86 -8.92 13.31
N ILE A 497 -13.91 -8.26 14.48
CA ILE A 497 -15.12 -7.69 15.08
C ILE A 497 -14.87 -6.20 15.24
N ALA A 498 -15.78 -5.36 14.76
CA ALA A 498 -15.69 -3.90 14.95
C ALA A 498 -17.01 -3.30 15.44
N GLY A 499 -16.90 -2.42 16.43
CA GLY A 499 -17.97 -1.59 16.96
C GLY A 499 -17.89 -0.17 16.37
N TYR A 500 -19.05 0.47 16.26
CA TYR A 500 -19.21 1.70 15.49
C TYR A 500 -19.97 2.81 16.24
N GLN A 501 -19.82 4.01 15.70
CA GLN A 501 -20.50 5.24 16.13
C GLN A 501 -22.03 5.19 15.92
N ASP A 502 -22.52 4.29 15.06
CA ASP A 502 -23.95 4.07 14.76
C ASP A 502 -24.65 3.09 15.73
N GLY A 503 -23.93 2.53 16.70
CA GLY A 503 -24.42 1.53 17.65
C GLY A 503 -24.46 0.09 17.10
N TYR A 504 -23.93 -0.16 15.90
CA TYR A 504 -23.84 -1.50 15.32
C TYR A 504 -22.50 -2.16 15.60
N VAL A 505 -22.50 -3.49 15.60
CA VAL A 505 -21.29 -4.32 15.53
C VAL A 505 -21.28 -5.05 14.20
N ARG A 506 -20.12 -5.10 13.53
CA ARG A 506 -19.92 -5.79 12.26
C ARG A 506 -18.83 -6.84 12.42
N ILE A 507 -18.99 -7.98 11.74
CA ILE A 507 -18.12 -9.16 11.87
C ILE A 507 -17.74 -9.69 10.49
N TRP A 508 -16.45 -9.98 10.30
CA TRP A 508 -15.87 -10.58 9.10
C TRP A 508 -15.10 -11.86 9.43
N ASP A 509 -15.11 -12.82 8.52
CA ASP A 509 -14.08 -13.86 8.44
C ASP A 509 -12.77 -13.19 8.01
N ALA A 510 -11.76 -13.32 8.87
CA ALA A 510 -10.41 -12.79 8.70
C ALA A 510 -9.37 -13.92 8.56
N THR A 511 -9.82 -15.14 8.24
CA THR A 511 -8.94 -16.33 8.16
C THR A 511 -7.88 -16.18 7.07
N PHE A 512 -8.24 -15.49 5.98
CA PHE A 512 -7.40 -15.19 4.81
C PHE A 512 -7.24 -13.66 4.62
N PRO A 513 -6.30 -13.20 3.76
CA PRO A 513 -6.11 -11.76 3.51
C PRO A 513 -7.28 -11.05 2.82
N VAL A 514 -8.23 -11.78 2.23
CA VAL A 514 -9.49 -11.22 1.71
C VAL A 514 -10.60 -11.45 2.72
N PHE A 515 -10.98 -10.40 3.43
CA PHE A 515 -11.98 -10.48 4.50
C PHE A 515 -13.38 -10.67 3.90
N SER A 516 -14.11 -11.68 4.38
CA SER A 516 -15.48 -11.95 3.96
C SER A 516 -16.46 -11.50 5.03
N HIS A 517 -17.35 -10.56 4.71
CA HIS A 517 -18.32 -10.05 5.68
C HIS A 517 -19.34 -11.14 6.10
N LEU A 518 -19.53 -11.33 7.41
CA LEU A 518 -20.41 -12.36 7.98
C LEU A 518 -21.71 -11.78 8.53
N PHE A 519 -21.63 -10.77 9.41
CA PHE A 519 -22.78 -10.28 10.17
C PHE A 519 -22.74 -8.76 10.38
N VAL A 520 -23.89 -8.10 10.20
CA VAL A 520 -24.19 -6.79 10.81
C VAL A 520 -25.16 -7.05 11.96
N LEU A 521 -24.80 -6.62 13.16
CA LEU A 521 -25.56 -6.80 14.39
C LEU A 521 -26.04 -5.43 14.89
N GLY A 522 -27.35 -5.19 14.81
CA GLY A 522 -28.00 -4.10 15.53
C GLY A 522 -28.33 -4.54 16.95
N LEU A 523 -28.13 -3.67 17.93
CA LEU A 523 -28.31 -4.00 19.35
C LEU A 523 -29.70 -3.64 19.91
N GLN A 524 -30.56 -3.04 19.09
CA GLN A 524 -31.93 -2.69 19.50
C GLN A 524 -32.79 -3.95 19.64
N VAL A 525 -33.40 -4.13 20.82
CA VAL A 525 -34.25 -5.29 21.13
C VAL A 525 -35.62 -5.13 20.46
N GLU A 526 -36.08 -6.16 19.72
CA GLU A 526 -37.38 -6.09 19.05
C GLU A 526 -38.53 -5.85 20.04
N GLY A 527 -39.44 -4.96 19.67
CA GLY A 527 -40.60 -4.60 20.48
C GLY A 527 -40.34 -3.75 21.73
N THR A 528 -39.07 -3.43 22.07
CA THR A 528 -38.72 -2.64 23.27
C THR A 528 -37.70 -1.54 22.97
N GLU A 529 -38.09 -0.27 23.15
CA GLU A 529 -37.13 0.84 23.11
C GLU A 529 -36.24 0.84 24.36
N VAL A 530 -35.05 0.25 24.24
CA VAL A 530 -33.98 0.37 25.25
C VAL A 530 -33.27 1.72 25.06
N PRO A 531 -33.36 2.67 26.00
CA PRO A 531 -32.79 4.01 25.81
C PRO A 531 -31.27 3.96 25.68
N GLY A 532 -30.74 4.49 24.58
CA GLY A 532 -29.30 4.52 24.30
C GLY A 532 -28.75 3.27 23.61
N ALA A 533 -29.57 2.37 23.08
CA ALA A 533 -29.09 1.19 22.33
C ALA A 533 -28.25 1.56 21.09
N ASN A 534 -28.52 2.72 20.48
CA ASN A 534 -27.84 3.22 19.27
C ASN A 534 -26.65 4.15 19.60
N GLU A 535 -26.21 4.19 20.87
CA GLU A 535 -25.05 4.99 21.29
C GLU A 535 -23.73 4.29 20.90
N PRO A 536 -22.61 5.03 20.75
CA PRO A 536 -21.36 4.50 20.21
C PRO A 536 -20.82 3.30 20.99
N ILE A 537 -20.40 2.25 20.25
CA ILE A 537 -19.80 1.06 20.85
C ILE A 537 -18.41 1.42 21.40
N SER A 538 -18.14 1.07 22.65
CA SER A 538 -16.97 1.53 23.42
C SER A 538 -16.17 0.38 24.07
N ALA A 539 -16.74 -0.83 24.15
CA ALA A 539 -16.05 -2.02 24.65
C ALA A 539 -16.51 -3.29 23.91
N LEU A 540 -15.59 -4.24 23.68
CA LEU A 540 -15.82 -5.53 23.04
C LEU A 540 -14.99 -6.65 23.69
N ASP A 541 -15.62 -7.78 24.03
CA ASP A 541 -14.91 -9.04 24.31
C ASP A 541 -15.65 -10.26 23.74
N PHE A 542 -14.91 -11.24 23.27
CA PHE A 542 -15.44 -12.44 22.62
C PHE A 542 -14.82 -13.69 23.26
N ASN A 543 -15.67 -14.64 23.66
CA ASN A 543 -15.27 -15.97 24.10
C ASN A 543 -15.60 -16.98 22.99
N SER A 544 -14.56 -17.49 22.35
CA SER A 544 -14.63 -18.48 21.27
C SER A 544 -15.18 -19.82 21.72
N THR A 545 -14.88 -20.23 22.95
CA THR A 545 -15.25 -21.52 23.51
C THR A 545 -16.76 -21.60 23.79
N THR A 546 -17.35 -20.53 24.34
CA THR A 546 -18.81 -20.43 24.58
C THR A 546 -19.58 -19.76 23.45
N SER A 547 -18.94 -19.44 22.31
CA SER A 547 -19.58 -18.79 21.15
C SER A 547 -20.27 -17.46 21.51
N SER A 548 -19.71 -16.71 22.46
CA SER A 548 -20.35 -15.57 23.11
C SER A 548 -19.61 -14.25 22.88
N LEU A 549 -20.36 -13.18 22.62
CA LEU A 549 -19.86 -11.83 22.35
C LEU A 549 -20.51 -10.85 23.34
N ALA A 550 -19.69 -10.07 24.03
CA ALA A 550 -20.14 -8.98 24.89
C ALA A 550 -19.81 -7.64 24.25
N VAL A 551 -20.80 -6.75 24.24
CA VAL A 551 -20.71 -5.43 23.63
C VAL A 551 -21.13 -4.37 24.64
N GLY A 552 -20.30 -3.37 24.86
CA GLY A 552 -20.56 -2.24 25.76
C GLY A 552 -20.55 -0.92 24.99
N ASN A 553 -21.38 0.04 25.39
CA ASN A 553 -21.50 1.34 24.71
C ASN A 553 -21.31 2.55 25.66
N ASP A 554 -21.14 3.75 25.08
CA ASP A 554 -20.79 4.96 25.84
C ASP A 554 -21.91 5.45 26.80
N CYS A 555 -23.14 4.93 26.73
CA CYS A 555 -24.18 5.24 27.72
C CYS A 555 -24.25 4.24 28.89
N GLY A 556 -23.51 3.13 28.82
CA GLY A 556 -23.39 2.14 29.91
C GLY A 556 -24.23 0.87 29.74
N LEU A 557 -24.84 0.65 28.57
CA LEU A 557 -25.46 -0.63 28.24
C LEU A 557 -24.40 -1.70 27.99
N VAL A 558 -24.70 -2.94 28.41
CA VAL A 558 -23.94 -4.15 28.04
C VAL A 558 -24.89 -5.18 27.46
N HIS A 559 -24.64 -5.57 26.21
CA HIS A 559 -25.36 -6.63 25.52
C HIS A 559 -24.52 -7.91 25.55
N LEU A 560 -25.11 -9.03 25.98
CA LEU A 560 -24.52 -10.36 25.88
C LEU A 560 -25.19 -11.13 24.75
N LEU A 561 -24.45 -11.42 23.68
CA LEU A 561 -24.92 -12.15 22.52
C LEU A 561 -24.28 -13.54 22.46
N LYS A 562 -25.03 -14.52 21.95
CA LYS A 562 -24.58 -15.90 21.75
C LYS A 562 -24.90 -16.36 20.33
N LEU A 563 -23.94 -16.96 19.64
CA LEU A 563 -24.12 -17.56 18.32
C LEU A 563 -24.71 -18.98 18.48
N VAL A 564 -25.87 -19.24 17.85
CA VAL A 564 -26.61 -20.52 17.96
C VAL A 564 -27.10 -20.98 16.59
N GLY A 565 -26.92 -22.28 16.30
CA GLY A 565 -27.14 -22.88 14.97
C GLY A 565 -28.43 -23.68 14.78
N GLU A 566 -29.21 -23.88 15.84
CA GLU A 566 -30.53 -24.50 15.79
C GLU A 566 -31.48 -23.64 16.63
N SER A 567 -32.77 -23.60 16.29
CA SER A 567 -33.73 -22.63 16.85
C SER A 567 -34.16 -22.97 18.29
N GLU A 568 -33.27 -22.74 19.26
CA GLU A 568 -33.63 -22.66 20.67
C GLU A 568 -34.49 -21.41 20.92
N ASN A 569 -35.62 -21.55 21.63
CA ASN A 569 -36.38 -20.39 22.13
C ASN A 569 -35.60 -19.75 23.29
N LEU A 570 -34.61 -18.92 22.96
CA LEU A 570 -33.84 -18.14 23.92
C LEU A 570 -34.55 -16.81 24.20
N ASN A 571 -34.89 -16.60 25.48
CA ASN A 571 -35.46 -15.35 25.96
C ASN A 571 -34.34 -14.33 26.23
N THR A 572 -34.65 -13.05 25.99
CA THR A 572 -33.72 -11.94 26.24
C THR A 572 -34.04 -11.32 27.60
N HIS A 573 -33.08 -11.37 28.52
CA HIS A 573 -33.25 -10.76 29.85
C HIS A 573 -32.83 -9.29 29.84
N LEU A 574 -33.80 -8.38 30.02
CA LEU A 574 -33.54 -6.96 30.25
C LEU A 574 -33.35 -6.74 31.76
N VAL A 575 -32.13 -6.35 32.15
CA VAL A 575 -31.72 -6.19 33.55
C VAL A 575 -31.33 -4.74 33.80
N THR A 576 -31.90 -4.13 34.83
CA THR A 576 -31.64 -2.74 35.25
C THR A 576 -31.47 -2.67 36.77
N GLU A 577 -31.02 -1.54 37.31
CA GLU A 577 -30.92 -1.31 38.77
C GLU A 577 -32.20 -1.66 39.58
N THR A 578 -33.38 -1.63 38.95
CA THR A 578 -34.69 -1.73 39.64
C THR A 578 -35.66 -2.75 39.05
N LYS A 579 -35.31 -3.40 37.93
CA LYS A 579 -36.18 -4.32 37.18
C LYS A 579 -35.36 -5.43 36.52
N HIS A 580 -35.94 -6.63 36.51
CA HIS A 580 -35.57 -7.73 35.62
C HIS A 580 -36.82 -8.11 34.83
N GLU A 581 -36.77 -8.00 33.50
CA GLU A 581 -37.88 -8.29 32.60
C GLU A 581 -37.43 -9.29 31.53
N GLU A 582 -38.21 -10.35 31.31
CA GLU A 582 -37.87 -11.45 30.41
C GLU A 582 -38.68 -11.34 29.11
N ILE A 583 -37.99 -11.01 28.01
CA ILE A 583 -38.59 -10.75 26.71
C ILE A 583 -38.51 -12.03 25.88
N ASN A 584 -39.67 -12.61 25.58
CA ASN A 584 -39.77 -13.80 24.72
C ASN A 584 -39.71 -13.35 23.25
N LEU A 585 -38.65 -13.70 22.53
CA LEU A 585 -38.44 -13.34 21.13
C LEU A 585 -38.32 -14.59 20.26
N HIS A 586 -39.01 -14.59 19.11
CA HIS A 586 -38.96 -15.68 18.14
C HIS A 586 -37.79 -15.48 17.17
N HIS A 587 -36.59 -15.89 17.61
CA HIS A 587 -35.38 -15.80 16.81
C HIS A 587 -35.23 -16.96 15.80
N GLY A 588 -34.47 -16.72 14.72
CA GLY A 588 -34.02 -17.76 13.77
C GLY A 588 -32.69 -18.41 14.19
N ASN A 589 -31.89 -18.85 13.21
CA ASN A 589 -30.49 -19.20 13.45
C ASN A 589 -29.61 -17.92 13.40
N GLY A 590 -28.54 -17.85 14.19
CA GLY A 590 -27.60 -16.71 14.17
C GLY A 590 -27.18 -16.21 15.55
N TRP A 591 -26.96 -14.91 15.68
CA TRP A 591 -26.61 -14.24 16.94
C TRP A 591 -27.86 -13.80 17.70
N HIS A 592 -27.96 -14.21 18.97
CA HIS A 592 -29.11 -13.93 19.83
C HIS A 592 -28.69 -13.12 21.05
N SER A 593 -29.44 -12.06 21.36
CA SER A 593 -29.24 -11.28 22.59
C SER A 593 -29.78 -12.07 23.78
N THR A 594 -28.90 -12.67 24.56
CA THR A 594 -29.27 -13.41 25.79
C THR A 594 -29.64 -12.47 26.93
N ALA A 595 -28.94 -11.34 27.05
CA ALA A 595 -29.18 -10.35 28.09
C ALA A 595 -28.78 -8.93 27.66
N VAL A 596 -29.48 -7.93 28.21
CA VAL A 596 -29.16 -6.50 28.07
C VAL A 596 -29.16 -5.88 29.46
N PHE A 597 -28.01 -5.38 29.88
CA PHE A 597 -27.79 -4.81 31.22
C PHE A 597 -27.68 -3.29 31.15
N SER A 598 -28.52 -2.58 31.91
CA SER A 598 -28.49 -1.13 32.12
C SER A 598 -28.31 -0.82 33.61
N LEU A 599 -27.09 -1.04 34.11
CA LEU A 599 -26.78 -1.03 35.55
C LEU A 599 -26.15 0.28 36.02
N ILE A 600 -25.28 0.88 35.21
CA ILE A 600 -24.57 2.12 35.58
C ILE A 600 -24.55 3.02 34.35
N LYS A 601 -25.08 4.25 34.50
CA LYS A 601 -25.10 5.27 33.43
C LYS A 601 -23.73 5.95 33.30
N SER A 602 -22.78 5.19 32.77
CA SER A 602 -21.37 5.55 32.60
C SER A 602 -20.82 4.77 31.41
N PRO A 603 -19.96 5.34 30.56
CA PRO A 603 -19.35 4.60 29.47
C PRO A 603 -18.72 3.28 29.91
N VAL A 604 -18.99 2.20 29.18
CA VAL A 604 -18.25 0.94 29.34
C VAL A 604 -16.87 1.12 28.69
N ARG A 605 -15.79 0.83 29.41
CA ARG A 605 -14.41 1.05 28.89
C ARG A 605 -13.54 -0.19 28.90
N SER A 606 -13.97 -1.25 29.56
CA SER A 606 -13.36 -2.57 29.42
C SER A 606 -14.40 -3.66 29.68
N LEU A 607 -14.30 -4.76 28.93
CA LEU A 607 -15.08 -5.98 29.11
C LEU A 607 -14.12 -7.15 29.18
N ARG A 608 -14.36 -8.11 30.08
CA ARG A 608 -13.58 -9.35 30.13
C ARG A 608 -14.41 -10.56 30.55
N TYR A 609 -14.57 -11.51 29.63
CA TYR A 609 -15.05 -12.84 29.97
C TYR A 609 -14.02 -13.58 30.84
N THR A 610 -14.51 -14.39 31.76
CA THR A 610 -13.75 -15.46 32.42
C THR A 610 -13.39 -16.56 31.41
N PHE A 611 -12.40 -17.40 31.71
CA PHE A 611 -11.94 -18.45 30.79
C PHE A 611 -13.07 -19.44 30.46
N SER A 612 -13.85 -19.83 31.48
CA SER A 612 -15.05 -20.65 31.36
C SER A 612 -16.19 -20.00 30.56
N GLY A 613 -16.11 -18.68 30.29
CA GLY A 613 -17.17 -17.87 29.68
C GLY A 613 -18.43 -17.72 30.52
N ALA A 614 -18.50 -18.33 31.72
CA ALA A 614 -19.68 -18.34 32.57
C ALA A 614 -19.95 -16.99 33.25
N ARG A 615 -18.91 -16.16 33.42
CA ARG A 615 -19.02 -14.81 33.98
C ARG A 615 -18.32 -13.79 33.10
N ILE A 616 -18.75 -12.53 33.22
CA ILE A 616 -18.12 -11.38 32.59
C ILE A 616 -17.94 -10.23 33.59
N ILE A 617 -16.78 -9.58 33.53
CA ILE A 617 -16.50 -8.34 34.24
C ILE A 617 -16.69 -7.16 33.30
N VAL A 618 -17.39 -6.14 33.77
CA VAL A 618 -17.65 -4.86 33.09
C VAL A 618 -16.93 -3.76 33.85
N GLY A 619 -16.04 -3.02 33.19
CA GLY A 619 -15.34 -1.87 33.75
C GLY A 619 -15.86 -0.55 33.16
N TYR A 620 -16.18 0.41 34.02
CA TYR A 620 -16.80 1.69 33.65
C TYR A 620 -15.85 2.90 33.80
N GLU A 621 -16.17 4.00 33.10
CA GLU A 621 -15.41 5.26 33.10
C GLU A 621 -15.23 5.89 34.50
N TYR A 622 -16.23 5.75 35.39
CA TYR A 622 -16.18 6.38 36.73
C TYR A 622 -15.59 5.48 37.82
N GLY A 623 -14.70 4.55 37.49
CA GLY A 623 -14.03 3.71 38.48
C GLY A 623 -14.98 2.75 39.19
N LYS A 624 -15.94 2.18 38.48
CA LYS A 624 -16.81 1.11 38.99
C LYS A 624 -16.72 -0.10 38.09
N ALA A 625 -16.93 -1.28 38.65
CA ALA A 625 -17.08 -2.51 37.89
C ALA A 625 -18.37 -3.26 38.29
N ALA A 626 -18.85 -4.10 37.38
CA ALA A 626 -19.90 -5.08 37.64
C ALA A 626 -19.40 -6.47 37.26
N VAL A 627 -19.77 -7.50 38.01
CA VAL A 627 -19.59 -8.89 37.60
C VAL A 627 -20.96 -9.51 37.37
N LEU A 628 -21.13 -10.05 36.17
CA LEU A 628 -22.38 -10.61 35.67
C LEU A 628 -22.19 -12.12 35.41
N ASP A 629 -23.23 -12.89 35.70
CA ASP A 629 -23.35 -14.28 35.28
C ASP A 629 -23.93 -14.29 33.86
N ALA A 630 -23.15 -14.83 32.92
CA ALA A 630 -23.52 -14.91 31.50
C ALA A 630 -24.37 -16.15 31.17
N VAL A 631 -24.55 -17.07 32.13
CA VAL A 631 -25.39 -18.28 32.01
C VAL A 631 -26.78 -18.03 32.60
N SER A 632 -26.86 -17.41 33.79
CA SER A 632 -28.14 -17.04 34.42
C SER A 632 -28.64 -15.63 34.09
N SER A 633 -27.88 -14.87 33.29
CA SER A 633 -28.21 -13.50 32.88
C SER A 633 -28.50 -12.57 34.06
N SER A 634 -27.70 -12.67 35.12
CA SER A 634 -27.92 -11.99 36.41
C SER A 634 -26.71 -11.17 36.86
N VAL A 635 -26.95 -10.19 37.74
CA VAL A 635 -25.87 -9.40 38.38
C VAL A 635 -25.41 -10.14 39.62
N LEU A 636 -24.14 -10.53 39.69
CA LEU A 636 -23.58 -11.17 40.88
C LEU A 636 -23.23 -10.12 41.93
N PHE A 637 -22.51 -9.06 41.55
CA PHE A 637 -22.15 -7.96 42.44
C PHE A 637 -21.64 -6.73 41.66
N LEU A 638 -21.71 -5.56 42.32
CA LEU A 638 -21.10 -4.31 41.87
C LEU A 638 -19.89 -4.00 42.76
N ILE A 639 -18.77 -3.65 42.13
CA ILE A 639 -17.49 -3.34 42.80
C ILE A 639 -17.23 -1.83 42.62
N ASP A 640 -17.24 -1.07 43.72
CA ASP A 640 -16.74 0.30 43.66
C ASP A 640 -15.20 0.27 43.62
N CYS A 641 -14.60 0.69 42.51
CA CYS A 641 -13.15 0.67 42.29
C CYS A 641 -12.53 2.08 42.46
N THR A 642 -13.26 3.04 43.02
CA THR A 642 -12.73 4.38 43.30
C THR A 642 -11.74 4.35 44.46
N VAL A 643 -10.63 5.08 44.31
CA VAL A 643 -9.56 5.21 45.32
C VAL A 643 -9.30 6.69 45.61
N SER A 644 -9.04 7.47 44.56
CA SER A 644 -9.00 8.94 44.62
C SER A 644 -9.32 9.52 43.24
N ASN A 645 -10.44 10.23 43.12
CA ASN A 645 -11.11 10.61 41.86
C ASN A 645 -11.71 9.41 41.08
N ASN A 646 -12.75 9.69 40.29
CA ASN A 646 -13.49 8.69 39.52
C ASN A 646 -12.69 8.27 38.27
N SER A 647 -11.74 7.37 38.47
CA SER A 647 -10.73 6.98 37.47
C SER A 647 -11.19 5.81 36.58
N PRO A 648 -11.08 5.91 35.23
CA PRO A 648 -11.52 4.86 34.31
C PRO A 648 -10.83 3.51 34.52
N ILE A 649 -11.59 2.42 34.40
CA ILE A 649 -11.03 1.06 34.36
C ILE A 649 -10.56 0.76 32.92
N VAL A 650 -9.24 0.78 32.72
CA VAL A 650 -8.60 0.71 31.39
C VAL A 650 -8.25 -0.72 30.96
N SER A 651 -8.04 -1.64 31.90
CA SER A 651 -7.59 -2.99 31.59
C SER A 651 -7.91 -3.99 32.70
N MET A 652 -8.07 -5.26 32.35
CA MET A 652 -8.41 -6.34 33.27
C MET A 652 -7.71 -7.65 32.86
N ALA A 653 -7.15 -8.35 33.84
CA ALA A 653 -6.58 -9.70 33.68
C ALA A 653 -7.19 -10.66 34.71
N ILE A 654 -7.39 -11.93 34.35
CA ILE A 654 -8.07 -12.92 35.19
C ILE A 654 -7.17 -14.16 35.35
N LYS A 655 -7.06 -14.69 36.57
CA LYS A 655 -6.45 -16.00 36.87
C LYS A 655 -7.50 -16.95 37.44
N THR A 656 -7.84 -18.00 36.69
CA THR A 656 -8.61 -19.15 37.16
C THR A 656 -7.66 -20.13 37.87
N TYR A 657 -8.09 -20.77 38.96
CA TYR A 657 -7.30 -21.77 39.67
C TYR A 657 -8.10 -23.03 40.02
N LEU A 658 -7.49 -24.18 39.74
CA LEU A 658 -7.97 -25.50 40.14
C LEU A 658 -7.49 -25.78 41.56
N GLN A 659 -8.41 -26.08 42.48
CA GLN A 659 -8.06 -26.58 43.80
C GLN A 659 -7.55 -28.02 43.64
N THR A 660 -6.31 -28.28 44.05
CA THR A 660 -5.76 -29.63 44.15
C THR A 660 -6.05 -30.16 45.55
N ASP A 661 -6.50 -31.41 45.63
CA ASP A 661 -6.74 -32.08 46.91
C ASP A 661 -5.43 -32.18 47.70
N THR A 662 -5.37 -31.51 48.85
CA THR A 662 -4.33 -31.76 49.86
C THR A 662 -4.71 -33.00 50.66
N ASP A 663 -3.79 -33.96 50.78
CA ASP A 663 -4.04 -35.30 51.33
C ASP A 663 -4.77 -35.31 52.69
N ASP A 664 -6.06 -35.67 52.69
CA ASP A 664 -6.79 -36.12 53.88
C ASP A 664 -7.60 -37.39 53.56
N PRO A 665 -6.96 -38.57 53.53
CA PRO A 665 -7.50 -39.77 52.90
C PRO A 665 -8.40 -40.62 53.82
N GLU A 666 -9.53 -40.09 54.32
CA GLU A 666 -10.61 -40.94 54.86
C GLU A 666 -12.02 -40.32 54.83
N GLN A 667 -13.00 -41.13 54.38
CA GLN A 667 -14.46 -40.95 54.57
C GLN A 667 -15.08 -39.66 53.96
N SER A 668 -15.59 -39.70 52.72
CA SER A 668 -16.78 -40.51 52.38
C SER A 668 -17.07 -40.45 50.86
N GLY A 669 -17.88 -41.37 50.35
CA GLY A 669 -18.14 -41.49 48.92
C GLY A 669 -19.49 -40.95 48.48
N ASP A 670 -19.49 -39.84 47.74
CA ASP A 670 -20.46 -39.59 46.67
C ASP A 670 -19.77 -38.82 45.53
N ALA A 671 -19.96 -39.23 44.27
CA ALA A 671 -19.03 -38.92 43.18
C ALA A 671 -19.69 -38.14 42.04
N SER A 672 -20.10 -36.88 42.29
CA SER A 672 -20.58 -35.99 41.22
C SER A 672 -20.41 -34.47 41.42
N SER A 673 -19.86 -33.98 42.53
CA SER A 673 -19.50 -32.57 42.68
C SER A 673 -18.08 -32.29 42.18
N LYS A 674 -17.94 -31.63 41.03
CA LYS A 674 -16.74 -30.81 40.77
C LYS A 674 -16.77 -29.64 41.74
N ASP A 675 -15.72 -29.44 42.53
CA ASP A 675 -15.58 -28.21 43.31
C ASP A 675 -15.54 -27.00 42.37
N PRO A 676 -16.12 -25.85 42.77
CA PRO A 676 -16.21 -24.68 41.92
C PRO A 676 -14.81 -24.13 41.66
N GLU A 677 -14.46 -24.00 40.38
CA GLU A 677 -13.30 -23.22 39.94
C GLU A 677 -13.38 -21.82 40.58
N LYS A 678 -12.25 -21.40 41.16
CA LYS A 678 -12.12 -20.09 41.80
C LYS A 678 -11.31 -19.20 40.87
N GLU A 679 -11.67 -17.92 40.82
CA GLU A 679 -11.12 -16.99 39.83
C GLU A 679 -10.83 -15.64 40.47
N VAL A 680 -9.69 -15.03 40.12
CA VAL A 680 -9.28 -13.72 40.65
C VAL A 680 -9.11 -12.72 39.50
N ALA A 681 -9.72 -11.55 39.64
CA ALA A 681 -9.58 -10.43 38.72
C ALA A 681 -8.56 -9.41 39.22
N PHE A 682 -7.62 -9.05 38.34
CA PHE A 682 -6.76 -7.88 38.46
C PHE A 682 -7.38 -6.76 37.61
N ILE A 683 -7.92 -5.73 38.28
CA ILE A 683 -8.58 -4.58 37.67
C ILE A 683 -7.62 -3.38 37.72
N LEU A 684 -7.30 -2.78 36.57
CA LEU A 684 -6.37 -1.65 36.47
C LEU A 684 -7.12 -0.35 36.14
N THR A 685 -6.96 0.66 36.98
CA THR A 685 -7.48 2.02 36.75
C THR A 685 -6.47 2.91 36.01
N LYS A 686 -6.95 3.97 35.36
CA LYS A 686 -6.15 4.90 34.54
C LYS A 686 -5.06 5.66 35.32
N ASP A 687 -5.27 5.87 36.60
CA ASP A 687 -4.34 6.46 37.58
C ASP A 687 -3.41 5.42 38.25
N ALA A 688 -3.29 4.23 37.63
CA ALA A 688 -2.38 3.16 38.04
C ALA A 688 -2.64 2.54 39.42
N HIS A 689 -3.90 2.47 39.86
CA HIS A 689 -4.29 1.56 40.94
C HIS A 689 -4.61 0.18 40.35
N ALA A 690 -4.02 -0.87 40.91
CA ALA A 690 -4.44 -2.25 40.68
C ALA A 690 -5.29 -2.72 41.87
N ILE A 691 -6.45 -3.27 41.57
CA ILE A 691 -7.43 -3.75 42.52
C ILE A 691 -7.63 -5.24 42.25
N LEU A 692 -7.43 -6.05 43.28
CA LEU A 692 -7.56 -7.49 43.21
C LEU A 692 -8.90 -7.92 43.80
N VAL A 693 -9.69 -8.68 43.06
CA VAL A 693 -11.05 -9.08 43.46
C VAL A 693 -11.24 -10.58 43.25
N ASP A 694 -11.76 -11.27 44.27
CA ASP A 694 -12.26 -12.64 44.12
C ASP A 694 -13.56 -12.61 43.33
N ILE A 695 -13.58 -13.25 42.16
CA ILE A 695 -14.76 -13.28 41.27
C ILE A 695 -15.85 -14.20 41.85
N ASN A 696 -15.52 -15.10 42.79
CA ASN A 696 -16.50 -16.01 43.39
C ASN A 696 -17.30 -15.34 44.52
N SER A 697 -16.73 -14.40 45.29
CA SER A 697 -17.42 -13.71 46.38
C SER A 697 -17.61 -12.19 46.18
N GLY A 698 -16.95 -11.59 45.19
CA GLY A 698 -16.94 -10.14 44.95
C GLY A 698 -16.12 -9.33 45.94
N ASN A 699 -15.46 -9.98 46.90
CA ASN A 699 -14.61 -9.31 47.88
C ASN A 699 -13.33 -8.76 47.25
N LYS A 700 -13.02 -7.50 47.58
CA LYS A 700 -11.70 -6.91 47.30
C LYS A 700 -10.67 -7.59 48.21
N ILE A 701 -9.63 -8.15 47.61
CA ILE A 701 -8.52 -8.81 48.31
C ILE A 701 -7.45 -7.76 48.65
N CYS A 702 -7.09 -6.91 47.69
CA CYS A 702 -6.21 -5.76 47.91
C CYS A 702 -6.50 -4.63 46.92
N CYS A 703 -5.99 -3.44 47.21
CA CYS A 703 -6.00 -2.28 46.34
C CYS A 703 -4.67 -1.53 46.55
N GLN A 704 -3.90 -1.29 45.49
CA GLN A 704 -2.58 -0.67 45.60
C GLN A 704 -2.28 0.25 44.42
N SER A 705 -1.73 1.44 44.71
CA SER A 705 -1.08 2.28 43.71
C SER A 705 0.19 1.58 43.21
N VAL A 706 0.22 1.27 41.92
CA VAL A 706 1.28 0.51 41.26
C VAL A 706 2.40 1.42 40.75
N ASN A 707 2.14 2.71 40.56
CA ASN A 707 3.15 3.69 40.19
C ASN A 707 2.87 5.04 40.88
N PRO A 708 3.58 5.38 41.98
CA PRO A 708 3.31 6.60 42.77
C PRO A 708 3.87 7.90 42.14
N LYS A 709 4.40 7.85 40.92
CA LYS A 709 4.60 9.04 40.07
C LYS A 709 3.34 9.23 39.24
N GLU A 710 2.86 10.46 39.05
CA GLU A 710 1.74 10.77 38.15
C GLU A 710 1.94 10.11 36.77
N SER A 711 1.10 9.11 36.45
CA SER A 711 1.36 8.16 35.38
C SER A 711 0.07 7.53 34.88
N THR A 712 -0.24 7.74 33.61
CA THR A 712 -1.39 7.05 32.99
C THR A 712 -1.07 5.58 32.79
N ALA A 713 -1.91 4.70 33.34
CA ALA A 713 -1.84 3.26 33.11
C ALA A 713 -2.49 2.89 31.76
N ILE A 714 -1.99 1.83 31.12
CA ILE A 714 -2.43 1.37 29.80
C ILE A 714 -3.02 -0.03 29.92
N SER A 715 -2.22 -1.01 30.37
CA SER A 715 -2.63 -2.41 30.38
C SER A 715 -1.96 -3.24 31.48
N ILE A 716 -2.64 -4.32 31.89
CA ILE A 716 -2.18 -5.30 32.87
C ILE A 716 -2.19 -6.70 32.26
N TYR A 717 -1.12 -7.46 32.48
CA TYR A 717 -0.97 -8.83 32.00
C TYR A 717 -0.52 -9.77 33.12
N LEU A 718 -1.14 -10.93 33.18
CA LEU A 718 -0.64 -12.09 33.92
C LEU A 718 0.31 -12.87 33.02
N LEU A 719 1.50 -13.17 33.51
CA LEU A 719 2.49 -13.95 32.78
C LEU A 719 2.47 -15.43 33.21
N ASP A 720 2.71 -16.28 32.22
CA ASP A 720 2.84 -17.74 32.25
C ASP A 720 3.70 -18.23 33.44
N GLU A 721 3.26 -19.26 34.17
CA GLU A 721 3.87 -19.68 35.46
C GLU A 721 5.31 -20.16 35.34
N LYS A 722 5.75 -20.54 34.14
CA LYS A 722 7.16 -20.80 33.80
C LYS A 722 8.12 -19.63 34.09
N PHE A 723 7.60 -18.41 34.25
CA PHE A 723 8.37 -17.21 34.62
C PHE A 723 8.45 -16.98 36.14
N ALA A 724 7.85 -17.83 36.96
CA ALA A 724 7.93 -17.75 38.42
C ALA A 724 9.39 -17.87 38.91
N VAL A 725 9.75 -17.09 39.93
CA VAL A 725 11.08 -17.12 40.52
C VAL A 725 11.15 -18.26 41.54
N PRO A 726 12.12 -19.20 41.44
CA PRO A 726 12.33 -20.22 42.47
C PRO A 726 12.60 -19.59 43.84
N GLU A 727 12.00 -20.13 44.89
CA GLU A 727 11.98 -19.49 46.22
C GLU A 727 13.39 -19.30 46.80
N LEU A 728 13.85 -18.06 46.85
CA LEU A 728 15.05 -17.67 47.58
C LEU A 728 14.74 -17.68 49.08
N SER A 729 15.28 -18.68 49.77
CA SER A 729 15.11 -18.88 51.21
C SER A 729 15.37 -17.62 52.03
N GLU A 730 14.41 -17.23 52.87
CA GLU A 730 14.49 -16.01 53.69
C GLU A 730 15.70 -16.04 54.65
N HIS A 731 16.72 -15.25 54.36
CA HIS A 731 17.77 -14.95 55.33
C HIS A 731 17.41 -13.70 56.14
N ASN A 732 17.17 -13.91 57.44
CA ASN A 732 16.81 -12.88 58.41
C ASN A 732 17.71 -11.62 58.29
N PRO A 733 17.14 -10.40 58.23
CA PRO A 733 17.91 -9.16 58.18
C PRO A 733 18.69 -8.97 59.50
N MET A 734 20.00 -8.74 59.36
CA MET A 734 20.92 -8.62 60.48
C MET A 734 20.89 -7.22 61.11
N ASN A 735 20.90 -7.14 62.44
CA ASN A 735 20.84 -5.88 63.20
C ASN A 735 21.91 -4.86 62.77
N SER A 736 21.54 -3.58 62.68
CA SER A 736 22.46 -2.44 62.66
C SER A 736 22.20 -1.53 63.89
N PRO A 737 23.18 -0.72 64.34
CA PRO A 737 23.26 -0.36 65.76
C PRO A 737 22.56 0.95 66.16
N ASN A 738 22.08 0.98 67.40
CA ASN A 738 21.56 2.18 68.07
C ASN A 738 22.62 3.29 68.21
N VAL A 739 22.20 4.54 68.00
CA VAL A 739 22.90 5.74 68.50
C VAL A 739 21.87 6.62 69.24
N PRO A 740 21.99 6.81 70.57
CA PRO A 740 21.07 7.64 71.34
C PRO A 740 21.56 9.09 71.46
N THR A 741 20.65 10.05 71.63
CA THR A 741 20.96 11.37 72.21
C THR A 741 19.69 11.95 72.86
N ASP A 742 19.81 12.40 74.11
CA ASP A 742 18.71 12.97 74.90
C ASP A 742 18.38 14.44 74.52
N GLY A 743 17.15 14.86 74.82
CA GLY A 743 16.69 16.26 74.79
C GLY A 743 15.24 16.37 75.26
N ASN A 744 14.94 17.21 76.24
CA ASN A 744 13.66 17.22 76.98
C ASN A 744 13.10 18.66 77.14
N GLU A 745 11.84 18.76 77.59
CA GLU A 745 11.10 19.99 78.00
C GLU A 745 10.65 20.96 76.86
N SER A 746 9.53 21.71 76.94
CA SER A 746 8.27 21.55 77.73
C SER A 746 7.16 22.56 77.32
N VAL A 747 5.88 22.12 77.30
CA VAL A 747 4.66 22.84 77.78
C VAL A 747 4.05 24.06 77.01
N GLN A 748 2.73 23.95 76.75
CA GLN A 748 1.69 25.00 76.44
C GLN A 748 1.77 25.77 75.10
N SER A 749 0.66 26.21 74.45
CA SER A 749 -0.80 25.93 74.62
C SER A 749 -1.61 26.50 73.43
N GLY A 750 -2.73 25.87 73.00
CA GLY A 750 -3.69 26.53 72.08
C GLY A 750 -4.81 25.69 71.44
N SER A 751 -5.97 25.62 72.11
CA SER A 751 -7.34 25.42 71.56
C SER A 751 -7.63 24.43 70.40
N GLU A 752 -8.33 23.36 70.78
CA GLU A 752 -9.38 22.59 70.06
C GLU A 752 -10.35 23.42 69.17
N PRO A 753 -11.06 22.81 68.19
CA PRO A 753 -12.12 21.83 68.47
C PRO A 753 -12.03 20.46 67.76
N GLU A 754 -12.85 19.54 68.25
CA GLU A 754 -12.98 18.13 67.85
C GLU A 754 -13.63 17.94 66.46
N SER A 755 -13.25 16.85 65.77
CA SER A 755 -14.13 16.16 64.82
C SER A 755 -13.77 14.67 64.81
N ASP A 756 -14.70 13.81 65.21
CA ASP A 756 -14.48 12.36 65.26
C ASP A 756 -14.06 11.80 63.90
N THR A 757 -12.97 11.04 63.89
CA THR A 757 -12.64 10.09 62.84
C THR A 757 -12.38 8.75 63.49
N THR A 758 -13.40 7.90 63.50
CA THR A 758 -13.24 6.48 63.84
C THR A 758 -12.42 5.82 62.75
N GLU A 759 -11.19 5.43 63.06
CA GLU A 759 -10.43 4.49 62.25
C GLU A 759 -11.12 3.12 62.34
N ASP A 760 -12.06 2.85 61.43
CA ASP A 760 -12.65 1.53 61.28
C ASP A 760 -11.57 0.54 60.81
N GLU A 761 -11.01 -0.21 61.75
CA GLU A 761 -10.11 -1.33 61.48
C GLU A 761 -10.81 -2.31 60.51
N VAL A 762 -10.36 -2.32 59.25
CA VAL A 762 -10.82 -3.29 58.26
C VAL A 762 -10.35 -4.67 58.67
N ASN A 763 -11.22 -5.36 59.41
CA ASN A 763 -11.04 -6.72 59.89
C ASN A 763 -10.95 -7.67 58.68
N THR A 764 -9.72 -7.94 58.25
CA THR A 764 -9.43 -8.97 57.25
C THR A 764 -9.86 -10.33 57.81
N SER A 765 -10.86 -10.95 57.19
CA SER A 765 -11.41 -12.22 57.66
C SER A 765 -10.35 -13.33 57.58
N SER A 766 -10.30 -14.17 58.62
CA SER A 766 -9.28 -15.23 58.70
C SER A 766 -9.36 -16.25 57.56
N GLU A 767 -10.54 -16.45 56.96
CA GLU A 767 -10.76 -17.27 55.76
C GLU A 767 -9.94 -16.79 54.55
N ALA A 768 -9.76 -15.48 54.39
CA ALA A 768 -8.92 -14.94 53.31
C ALA A 768 -7.47 -15.46 53.45
N THR A 769 -6.95 -15.55 54.68
CA THR A 769 -5.57 -16.01 54.95
C THR A 769 -5.29 -17.47 54.61
N GLU A 770 -6.31 -18.30 54.36
CA GLU A 770 -6.12 -19.71 54.02
C GLU A 770 -6.08 -19.94 52.51
N LEU A 771 -6.90 -19.22 51.73
CA LEU A 771 -6.94 -19.29 50.26
C LEU A 771 -5.57 -19.06 49.60
N TRP A 772 -4.75 -18.16 50.15
CA TRP A 772 -3.52 -17.70 49.51
C TRP A 772 -2.27 -18.54 49.82
N LYS A 773 -2.34 -19.54 50.72
CA LYS A 773 -1.18 -20.40 51.06
C LYS A 773 -0.69 -21.21 49.86
N ASN A 774 -1.60 -21.62 48.98
CA ASN A 774 -1.32 -22.46 47.81
C ASN A 774 -1.10 -21.64 46.52
N PHE A 775 -0.90 -20.32 46.62
CA PHE A 775 -0.77 -19.46 45.45
C PHE A 775 0.61 -19.56 44.80
N VAL A 776 0.69 -20.25 43.65
CA VAL A 776 1.86 -20.26 42.77
C VAL A 776 2.13 -18.84 42.29
N ASP A 777 3.35 -18.33 42.54
CA ASP A 777 3.66 -16.92 42.35
C ASP A 777 3.94 -16.58 40.88
N SER A 778 2.88 -16.18 40.18
CA SER A 778 2.97 -15.67 38.81
C SER A 778 3.57 -14.26 38.78
N LEU A 779 4.01 -13.83 37.60
CA LEU A 779 4.41 -12.44 37.39
C LEU A 779 3.24 -11.61 36.83
N VAL A 780 3.12 -10.36 37.29
CA VAL A 780 2.18 -9.37 36.78
C VAL A 780 2.95 -8.24 36.12
N LEU A 781 2.73 -8.03 34.83
CA LEU A 781 3.24 -6.87 34.09
C LEU A 781 2.19 -5.77 34.07
N VAL A 782 2.56 -4.56 34.48
CA VAL A 782 1.75 -3.35 34.35
C VAL A 782 2.48 -2.37 33.44
N CYS A 783 1.84 -2.03 32.34
CA CYS A 783 2.32 -1.07 31.35
C CYS A 783 1.68 0.30 31.60
N CYS A 784 2.51 1.33 31.73
CA CYS A 784 2.11 2.72 31.86
C CYS A 784 2.76 3.59 30.77
N SER A 785 2.17 4.76 30.53
CA SER A 785 2.62 5.76 29.55
C SER A 785 4.08 6.19 29.68
N ASN A 786 4.68 6.11 30.87
CA ASN A 786 6.07 6.51 31.15
C ASN A 786 6.94 5.40 31.75
N SER A 787 6.41 4.19 31.98
CA SER A 787 7.15 3.10 32.61
C SER A 787 6.47 1.74 32.47
N MET A 788 7.26 0.67 32.50
CA MET A 788 6.77 -0.70 32.72
C MET A 788 7.21 -1.17 34.10
N LEU A 789 6.33 -1.89 34.80
CA LEU A 789 6.59 -2.45 36.12
C LEU A 789 6.18 -3.93 36.16
N LEU A 790 7.07 -4.76 36.70
CA LEU A 790 6.92 -6.21 36.80
C LEU A 790 6.88 -6.60 38.28
N TYR A 791 5.80 -7.23 38.71
CA TYR A 791 5.54 -7.63 40.09
C TYR A 791 5.44 -9.15 40.23
N SER A 792 5.63 -9.64 41.46
CA SER A 792 5.15 -10.95 41.86
C SER A 792 3.70 -10.82 42.33
N THR A 793 2.85 -11.80 42.03
CA THR A 793 1.47 -11.85 42.54
C THR A 793 1.43 -11.86 44.07
N LYS A 794 2.30 -12.62 44.75
CA LYS A 794 2.42 -12.61 46.22
C LYS A 794 2.72 -11.20 46.75
N SER A 795 3.54 -10.41 46.05
CA SER A 795 3.87 -9.04 46.45
C SER A 795 2.67 -8.09 46.37
N LEU A 796 1.89 -8.14 45.28
CA LEU A 796 0.66 -7.34 45.12
C LEU A 796 -0.43 -7.75 46.11
N ILE A 797 -0.63 -9.06 46.34
CA ILE A 797 -1.58 -9.60 47.34
C ILE A 797 -1.21 -9.10 48.75
N GLN A 798 0.08 -9.08 49.09
CA GLN A 798 0.58 -8.62 50.39
C GLN A 798 0.62 -7.09 50.56
N GLY A 799 0.11 -6.31 49.60
CA GLY A 799 0.16 -4.84 49.64
C GLY A 799 1.57 -4.26 49.57
N ARG A 800 2.54 -5.00 49.00
CA ARG A 800 3.94 -4.59 48.89
C ARG A 800 4.19 -3.97 47.51
N SER A 801 4.46 -2.66 47.48
CA SER A 801 4.83 -1.89 46.27
C SER A 801 6.20 -2.23 45.66
N ASN A 802 6.80 -3.36 46.07
CA ASN A 802 8.10 -3.82 45.58
C ASN A 802 7.94 -4.53 44.23
N PHE A 803 8.28 -3.82 43.14
CA PHE A 803 8.45 -4.45 41.83
C PHE A 803 9.72 -5.34 41.81
N ILE A 804 9.66 -6.43 41.05
CA ILE A 804 10.82 -7.25 40.66
C ILE A 804 11.69 -6.48 39.64
N ARG A 805 11.04 -5.75 38.73
CA ARG A 805 11.72 -4.89 37.75
C ARG A 805 10.87 -3.68 37.41
N LYS A 806 11.51 -2.53 37.23
CA LYS A 806 10.91 -1.32 36.64
C LYS A 806 11.82 -0.80 35.55
N ILE A 807 11.22 -0.34 34.46
CA ILE A 807 11.88 0.44 33.41
C ILE A 807 11.08 1.74 33.26
N ASP A 808 11.73 2.89 33.42
CA ASP A 808 11.16 4.18 32.97
C ASP A 808 11.37 4.27 31.44
N LEU A 809 10.35 4.70 30.70
CA LEU A 809 10.35 4.80 29.22
C LEU A 809 10.68 6.24 28.79
N GLU A 810 11.51 6.40 27.77
CA GLU A 810 11.92 7.72 27.26
C GLU A 810 10.85 8.41 26.39
N LYS A 811 9.99 7.61 25.76
CA LYS A 811 8.90 8.03 24.88
C LYS A 811 7.55 7.72 25.56
N GLN A 812 6.51 8.50 25.26
CA GLN A 812 5.18 8.26 25.84
C GLN A 812 4.51 7.06 25.17
N CYS A 813 4.34 5.96 25.91
CA CYS A 813 3.62 4.77 25.44
C CYS A 813 2.12 5.06 25.36
N CYS A 814 1.46 4.55 24.32
CA CYS A 814 0.01 4.71 24.09
C CYS A 814 -0.73 3.38 24.11
N TRP A 815 -0.11 2.33 23.56
CA TRP A 815 -0.67 0.98 23.50
C TRP A 815 0.45 -0.04 23.75
N ALA A 816 0.13 -1.15 24.39
CA ALA A 816 1.06 -2.23 24.67
C ALA A 816 0.33 -3.57 24.60
N THR A 817 1.04 -4.64 24.26
CA THR A 817 0.54 -6.02 24.32
C THR A 817 1.65 -7.03 24.61
N ILE A 818 1.30 -8.28 24.88
CA ILE A 818 2.24 -9.40 25.00
C ILE A 818 2.07 -10.39 23.83
N PHE A 819 3.14 -11.13 23.52
CA PHE A 819 3.14 -12.17 22.49
C PHE A 819 3.99 -13.38 22.89
N LYS A 820 3.72 -14.54 22.28
CA LYS A 820 4.33 -15.85 22.60
C LYS A 820 4.63 -16.64 21.32
N LYS A 821 5.71 -16.29 20.61
CA LYS A 821 6.16 -16.96 19.36
C LYS A 821 6.50 -18.43 19.60
N THR A 822 7.13 -18.75 20.73
CA THR A 822 7.34 -20.13 21.20
C THR A 822 7.20 -20.22 22.72
N GLU A 823 7.38 -21.42 23.30
CA GLU A 823 7.43 -21.58 24.76
C GLU A 823 8.58 -20.82 25.43
N LEU A 824 9.65 -20.50 24.69
CA LEU A 824 10.83 -19.77 25.16
C LEU A 824 10.92 -18.34 24.62
N GLU A 825 10.37 -18.08 23.43
CA GLU A 825 10.34 -16.75 22.79
C GLU A 825 9.00 -16.08 23.10
N SER A 826 8.98 -15.24 24.14
CA SER A 826 7.83 -14.42 24.53
C SER A 826 8.28 -12.99 24.86
N GLY A 827 7.44 -12.00 24.57
CA GLY A 827 7.82 -10.59 24.70
C GLY A 827 6.65 -9.63 24.88
N VAL A 828 6.99 -8.36 25.04
CA VAL A 828 6.09 -7.20 25.07
C VAL A 828 6.31 -6.40 23.80
N ILE A 829 5.23 -5.96 23.16
CA ILE A 829 5.28 -4.93 22.12
C ILE A 829 4.76 -3.63 22.74
N LEU A 830 5.50 -2.54 22.56
CA LEU A 830 5.12 -1.18 22.96
C LEU A 830 4.93 -0.31 21.71
N VAL A 831 3.88 0.50 21.67
CA VAL A 831 3.63 1.49 20.62
C VAL A 831 3.49 2.87 21.25
N TYR A 832 4.29 3.82 20.76
CA TYR A 832 4.45 5.16 21.29
C TYR A 832 3.65 6.21 20.52
N SER A 833 3.35 7.34 21.17
CA SER A 833 2.66 8.50 20.55
C SER A 833 3.40 9.08 19.34
N SER A 834 4.70 8.79 19.19
CA SER A 834 5.51 9.16 18.02
C SER A 834 5.40 8.18 16.85
N GLY A 835 4.54 7.16 16.92
CA GLY A 835 4.48 6.05 15.95
C GLY A 835 5.67 5.09 16.02
N GLY A 836 6.57 5.23 17.00
CA GLY A 836 7.64 4.27 17.27
C GLY A 836 7.08 2.97 17.87
N VAL A 837 7.72 1.84 17.62
CA VAL A 837 7.34 0.51 18.09
C VAL A 837 8.58 -0.22 18.61
N GLU A 838 8.53 -0.71 19.85
CA GLU A 838 9.62 -1.48 20.47
C GLU A 838 9.17 -2.90 20.82
N ILE A 839 10.05 -3.88 20.62
CA ILE A 839 9.90 -5.25 21.16
C ILE A 839 10.85 -5.43 22.34
N ARG A 840 10.32 -5.96 23.45
CA ARG A 840 11.07 -6.22 24.69
C ARG A 840 10.89 -7.64 25.19
N SER A 841 11.95 -8.26 25.71
CA SER A 841 11.94 -9.65 26.21
C SER A 841 11.06 -9.84 27.45
N LEU A 842 10.44 -11.00 27.63
CA LEU A 842 9.90 -11.42 28.94
C LEU A 842 10.80 -12.50 29.58
N PRO A 843 11.04 -12.47 30.90
CA PRO A 843 10.58 -11.48 31.88
C PRO A 843 11.53 -10.27 32.03
N ASP A 844 12.68 -10.25 31.35
CA ASP A 844 13.74 -9.26 31.60
C ASP A 844 13.45 -7.81 31.15
N LEU A 845 12.46 -7.58 30.29
CA LEU A 845 12.09 -6.28 29.70
C LEU A 845 13.23 -5.56 28.93
N ASN A 846 14.32 -6.28 28.61
CA ASN A 846 15.40 -5.81 27.74
C ASN A 846 14.84 -5.45 26.35
N LEU A 847 15.33 -4.35 25.77
CA LEU A 847 15.05 -4.04 24.36
C LEU A 847 15.69 -5.10 23.47
N LEU A 848 14.85 -5.71 22.62
CA LEU A 848 15.27 -6.66 21.59
C LEU A 848 15.41 -5.93 20.25
N GLU A 849 14.36 -5.24 19.81
CA GLU A 849 14.27 -4.59 18.49
C GLU A 849 13.44 -3.29 18.56
N GLU A 850 13.69 -2.34 17.64
CA GLU A 850 12.91 -1.11 17.45
C GLU A 850 12.53 -0.91 15.96
N THR A 851 11.34 -0.38 15.71
CA THR A 851 10.82 -0.02 14.38
C THR A 851 9.81 1.14 14.50
N SER A 852 9.07 1.47 13.44
CA SER A 852 7.98 2.47 13.49
C SER A 852 6.87 2.21 12.48
N LEU A 853 5.66 2.68 12.79
CA LEU A 853 4.53 2.72 11.85
C LEU A 853 4.85 3.54 10.60
N MET A 854 5.70 4.57 10.72
CA MET A 854 6.19 5.37 9.59
C MET A 854 7.10 4.55 8.66
N SER A 855 7.97 3.71 9.21
CA SER A 855 8.85 2.83 8.41
C SER A 855 8.08 1.67 7.73
N ILE A 856 7.00 1.18 8.34
CA ILE A 856 6.24 0.01 7.85
C ILE A 856 5.07 0.40 6.92
N LEU A 857 4.26 1.38 7.34
CA LEU A 857 3.00 1.78 6.69
C LEU A 857 2.99 3.21 6.14
N ARG A 858 4.03 4.02 6.46
CA ARG A 858 4.06 5.49 6.32
C ARG A 858 3.02 6.21 7.20
N TRP A 859 2.53 5.54 8.23
CA TRP A 859 1.54 6.11 9.14
C TRP A 859 2.19 6.84 10.32
N ASN A 860 1.61 7.99 10.68
CA ASN A 860 1.87 8.68 11.94
C ASN A 860 0.80 8.26 12.96
N PHE A 861 1.14 8.19 14.25
CA PHE A 861 0.14 7.84 15.28
C PHE A 861 -0.86 9.00 15.46
N LYS A 862 -2.16 8.67 15.50
CA LYS A 862 -3.27 9.61 15.72
C LYS A 862 -4.04 9.23 17.00
N THR A 863 -4.69 10.22 17.60
CA THR A 863 -5.57 10.03 18.78
C THR A 863 -6.69 9.02 18.48
N ASN A 864 -7.00 8.15 19.44
CA ASN A 864 -7.98 7.05 19.36
C ASN A 864 -7.53 5.83 18.54
N MET A 865 -6.37 5.83 17.87
CA MET A 865 -5.84 4.60 17.23
C MET A 865 -5.69 3.46 18.23
N GLU A 866 -5.35 3.76 19.49
CA GLU A 866 -5.24 2.78 20.57
C GLU A 866 -6.51 1.96 20.84
N LYS A 867 -7.68 2.42 20.37
CA LYS A 867 -8.99 1.72 20.50
C LYS A 867 -9.28 0.74 19.37
N THR A 868 -8.71 0.95 18.18
CA THR A 868 -8.82 0.06 17.02
C THR A 868 -7.57 -0.81 16.83
N MET A 869 -6.57 -0.63 17.71
CA MET A 869 -5.39 -1.48 17.79
C MET A 869 -5.68 -2.77 18.58
N SER A 870 -5.59 -3.91 17.90
CA SER A 870 -5.74 -5.23 18.53
C SER A 870 -4.61 -6.17 18.12
N SER A 871 -4.22 -7.08 19.02
CA SER A 871 -3.12 -8.01 18.80
C SER A 871 -3.62 -9.45 18.65
N PHE A 872 -3.11 -10.15 17.65
CA PHE A 872 -3.51 -11.51 17.28
C PHE A 872 -2.30 -12.43 17.12
N GLY A 873 -2.43 -13.68 17.58
CA GLY A 873 -1.45 -14.73 17.31
C GLY A 873 -0.06 -14.41 17.87
N ASN A 874 0.97 -14.74 17.10
CA ASN A 874 2.33 -14.79 17.61
C ASN A 874 3.10 -13.46 17.53
N ALA A 875 2.73 -12.51 16.66
CA ALA A 875 2.91 -11.05 16.84
C ALA A 875 2.21 -10.21 15.73
N ASN A 876 0.94 -10.48 15.42
CA ASN A 876 0.18 -9.65 14.46
C ASN A 876 -0.51 -8.48 15.17
N ILE A 877 -0.60 -7.33 14.51
CA ILE A 877 -1.31 -6.15 15.02
C ILE A 877 -2.26 -5.61 13.94
N SER A 878 -3.57 -5.61 14.22
CA SER A 878 -4.58 -4.90 13.42
C SER A 878 -4.69 -3.44 13.86
N MET A 879 -4.91 -2.51 12.94
CA MET A 879 -5.02 -1.07 13.23
C MET A 879 -5.75 -0.29 12.13
N VAL A 880 -6.32 0.87 12.48
CA VAL A 880 -7.03 1.79 11.56
C VAL A 880 -6.40 3.18 11.59
N TYR A 881 -6.27 3.82 10.43
CA TYR A 881 -5.78 5.18 10.24
C TYR A 881 -6.65 5.91 9.20
N GLY A 882 -7.69 6.61 9.67
CA GLY A 882 -8.65 7.28 8.78
C GLY A 882 -9.37 6.26 7.88
N CYS A 883 -9.34 6.48 6.57
CA CYS A 883 -9.88 5.58 5.55
C CYS A 883 -9.08 4.27 5.36
N GLU A 884 -7.92 4.12 6.01
CA GLU A 884 -7.03 2.96 5.85
C GLU A 884 -7.17 1.97 7.03
N PHE A 885 -7.16 0.66 6.74
CA PHE A 885 -7.00 -0.42 7.74
C PHE A 885 -5.80 -1.28 7.38
N ALA A 886 -5.05 -1.74 8.37
CA ALA A 886 -3.88 -2.60 8.18
C ALA A 886 -3.81 -3.73 9.20
N VAL A 887 -3.26 -4.87 8.78
CA VAL A 887 -2.65 -5.85 9.69
C VAL A 887 -1.18 -5.99 9.34
N ILE A 888 -0.32 -5.81 10.33
CA ILE A 888 1.12 -6.05 10.23
C ILE A 888 1.50 -7.33 10.98
N SER A 889 2.43 -8.11 10.43
CA SER A 889 3.14 -9.16 11.14
C SER A 889 4.56 -8.68 11.43
N LEU A 890 5.07 -9.01 12.63
CA LEU A 890 6.41 -8.62 13.05
C LEU A 890 7.50 -9.67 12.71
N PHE A 891 7.12 -10.89 12.29
CA PHE A 891 8.05 -12.01 12.06
C PHE A 891 7.87 -12.68 10.68
N THR A 892 8.96 -13.02 9.98
CA THR A 892 8.88 -13.69 8.65
C THR A 892 8.39 -15.13 8.69
N SER A 893 8.44 -15.78 9.85
CA SER A 893 8.03 -17.18 10.03
C SER A 893 6.51 -17.36 10.15
N GLU A 894 5.77 -16.29 10.42
CA GLU A 894 4.37 -16.35 10.82
C GLU A 894 3.44 -16.14 9.63
N ASN A 895 3.23 -17.23 8.90
CA ASN A 895 2.22 -17.33 7.85
C ASN A 895 0.80 -17.50 8.43
N ASP A 896 0.45 -16.69 9.43
CA ASP A 896 -0.76 -16.86 10.24
C ASP A 896 -2.01 -16.77 9.38
N PHE A 897 -2.10 -15.79 8.48
CA PHE A 897 -3.22 -15.58 7.54
C PHE A 897 -3.37 -16.66 6.45
N ARG A 898 -2.65 -17.79 6.56
CA ARG A 898 -2.62 -18.88 5.58
C ARG A 898 -2.48 -18.37 4.16
N ILE A 899 -1.29 -17.88 3.88
CA ILE A 899 -0.83 -17.41 2.58
C ILE A 899 0.11 -18.47 1.98
N PRO A 900 -0.40 -19.52 1.29
CA PRO A 900 0.38 -20.29 0.33
C PRO A 900 0.89 -19.40 -0.82
N GLU A 901 1.19 -20.00 -1.97
CA GLU A 901 1.43 -19.33 -3.27
C GLU A 901 0.13 -18.71 -3.85
N ALA A 902 -0.68 -18.12 -2.96
CA ALA A 902 -2.12 -17.96 -3.05
C ALA A 902 -2.59 -16.66 -2.37
N LEU A 903 -1.83 -15.56 -2.52
CA LEU A 903 -2.47 -14.25 -2.52
C LEU A 903 -3.40 -14.16 -3.75
N PRO A 904 -4.50 -13.40 -3.71
CA PRO A 904 -5.30 -13.13 -4.89
C PRO A 904 -4.41 -12.53 -5.99
N ARG A 905 -4.46 -13.07 -7.20
CA ARG A 905 -3.61 -12.57 -8.28
C ARG A 905 -4.27 -11.34 -8.89
N LEU A 906 -3.50 -10.26 -8.99
CA LEU A 906 -3.95 -9.03 -9.63
C LEU A 906 -4.07 -9.26 -11.15
N HIS A 907 -3.10 -9.96 -11.73
CA HIS A 907 -3.07 -10.27 -13.16
C HIS A 907 -3.78 -11.60 -13.47
N ASP A 908 -4.81 -11.54 -14.31
CA ASP A 908 -5.45 -12.70 -14.92
C ASP A 908 -4.85 -13.00 -16.30
N LYS A 909 -4.12 -14.12 -16.36
CA LYS A 909 -3.48 -14.64 -17.58
C LYS A 909 -4.47 -15.23 -18.59
N VAL A 910 -5.61 -15.74 -18.14
CA VAL A 910 -6.68 -16.25 -19.02
C VAL A 910 -7.39 -15.09 -19.71
N VAL A 911 -7.63 -13.99 -19.00
CA VAL A 911 -8.11 -12.73 -19.62
C VAL A 911 -7.07 -12.22 -20.63
N ALA A 912 -5.78 -12.28 -20.28
CA ALA A 912 -4.72 -11.83 -21.18
C ALA A 912 -4.63 -12.65 -22.47
N GLU A 913 -4.58 -13.98 -22.36
CA GLU A 913 -4.61 -14.91 -23.49
C GLU A 913 -5.89 -14.75 -24.33
N ALA A 914 -7.05 -14.54 -23.70
CA ALA A 914 -8.33 -14.36 -24.40
C ALA A 914 -8.38 -13.04 -25.19
N ALA A 915 -7.88 -11.94 -24.62
CA ALA A 915 -7.77 -10.66 -25.33
C ALA A 915 -6.85 -10.76 -26.54
N GLU A 916 -5.70 -11.42 -26.38
CA GLU A 916 -4.74 -11.62 -27.47
C GLU A 916 -5.28 -12.55 -28.57
N ALA A 917 -5.99 -13.62 -28.18
CA ALA A 917 -6.68 -14.51 -29.10
C ALA A 917 -7.80 -13.80 -29.88
N ALA A 918 -8.53 -12.87 -29.24
CA ALA A 918 -9.55 -12.06 -29.90
C ALA A 918 -8.94 -11.12 -30.97
N LEU A 919 -7.81 -10.46 -30.67
CA LEU A 919 -7.05 -9.65 -31.64
C LEU A 919 -6.56 -10.50 -32.82
N LYS A 920 -5.91 -11.65 -32.53
CA LYS A 920 -5.47 -12.63 -33.54
C LYS A 920 -6.64 -13.13 -34.41
N PHE A 921 -7.82 -13.35 -33.83
CA PHE A 921 -9.03 -13.76 -34.55
C PHE A 921 -9.60 -12.65 -35.45
N SER A 922 -9.70 -11.42 -34.95
CA SER A 922 -10.15 -10.23 -35.70
C SER A 922 -9.34 -10.02 -36.98
N LEU A 923 -8.01 -10.07 -36.88
CA LEU A 923 -7.09 -10.03 -38.01
C LEU A 923 -7.35 -11.17 -39.00
N SER A 924 -7.56 -12.40 -38.50
CA SER A 924 -7.82 -13.57 -39.35
C SER A 924 -9.12 -13.46 -40.16
N GLN A 925 -10.13 -12.74 -39.66
CA GLN A 925 -11.37 -12.48 -40.40
C GLN A 925 -11.18 -11.41 -41.47
N LYS A 926 -10.56 -10.26 -41.13
CA LYS A 926 -10.27 -9.17 -42.08
C LYS A 926 -9.42 -9.71 -43.26
N ASN A 927 -8.37 -10.49 -42.98
CA ASN A 927 -7.53 -11.11 -44.01
C ASN A 927 -8.29 -12.12 -44.91
N LYS A 928 -9.33 -12.78 -44.41
CA LYS A 928 -10.19 -13.68 -45.22
C LYS A 928 -11.16 -12.94 -46.13
N GLN A 929 -11.54 -11.70 -45.80
CA GLN A 929 -12.42 -10.88 -46.65
C GLN A 929 -11.67 -10.24 -47.84
N ILE A 930 -10.33 -10.20 -47.82
CA ILE A 930 -9.48 -9.60 -48.86
C ILE A 930 -9.13 -10.62 -49.98
N ALA A 931 -9.52 -11.89 -49.85
CA ALA A 931 -9.28 -12.91 -50.88
C ALA A 931 -10.19 -12.71 -52.12
N PRO A 932 -9.65 -12.61 -53.35
CA PRO A 932 -10.43 -12.26 -54.53
C PRO A 932 -11.31 -13.42 -55.03
N THR A 933 -12.64 -13.20 -55.07
CA THR A 933 -13.64 -14.11 -55.64
C THR A 933 -13.61 -14.13 -57.17
N GLY A 934 -12.64 -14.87 -57.72
CA GLY A 934 -12.42 -14.98 -59.16
C GLY A 934 -13.41 -15.88 -59.92
N ILE A 935 -13.69 -15.46 -61.15
CA ILE A 935 -14.18 -16.28 -62.29
C ILE A 935 -15.68 -16.64 -62.31
N LEU A 936 -16.50 -15.78 -62.94
CA LEU A 936 -17.20 -16.14 -64.20
C LEU A 936 -17.87 -14.94 -64.93
N GLY A 937 -17.46 -14.71 -66.19
CA GLY A 937 -18.38 -14.29 -67.27
C GLY A 937 -18.72 -12.80 -67.50
N GLY A 938 -18.07 -12.19 -68.49
CA GLY A 938 -18.81 -11.47 -69.55
C GLY A 938 -18.92 -9.94 -69.54
N ILE A 939 -18.00 -9.28 -70.24
CA ILE A 939 -18.19 -8.09 -71.11
C ILE A 939 -19.19 -7.00 -70.66
N ILE A 940 -18.66 -5.84 -70.23
CA ILE A 940 -19.14 -4.49 -70.62
C ILE A 940 -17.97 -3.49 -70.48
N LYS A 941 -17.99 -2.39 -71.24
CA LYS A 941 -16.92 -1.38 -71.24
C LYS A 941 -17.16 -0.25 -70.23
N GLY A 942 -16.14 0.01 -69.41
CA GLY A 942 -15.65 1.37 -69.16
C GLY A 942 -16.34 2.21 -68.08
N ILE A 943 -15.67 2.30 -66.92
CA ILE A 943 -15.66 3.44 -65.99
C ILE A 943 -14.17 3.73 -65.68
N ARG A 944 -13.84 4.97 -65.28
CA ARG A 944 -12.45 5.33 -64.93
C ARG A 944 -12.03 4.65 -63.63
N ARG A 945 -10.77 4.19 -63.60
CA ARG A 945 -10.09 3.71 -62.40
C ARG A 945 -9.55 4.92 -61.64
N GLU A 946 -10.24 5.37 -60.61
CA GLU A 946 -9.61 6.18 -59.57
C GLU A 946 -8.67 5.29 -58.74
N LYS A 947 -7.66 5.88 -58.12
CA LYS A 947 -6.83 5.19 -57.13
C LYS A 947 -7.50 5.38 -55.77
N GLU A 948 -8.03 4.32 -55.21
CA GLU A 948 -8.35 4.28 -53.78
C GLU A 948 -7.01 4.27 -53.02
N ASN A 949 -6.87 5.15 -52.02
CA ASN A 949 -5.75 5.09 -51.08
C ASN A 949 -6.06 3.99 -50.06
N GLU A 950 -5.40 2.84 -50.18
CA GLU A 950 -5.40 1.82 -49.14
C GLU A 950 -4.66 2.36 -47.90
N ASN A 951 -5.41 2.82 -46.90
CA ASN A 951 -4.88 3.11 -45.57
C ASN A 951 -5.87 2.64 -44.49
N THR A 952 -6.36 1.41 -44.65
CA THR A 952 -7.16 0.71 -43.63
C THR A 952 -6.27 0.31 -42.47
N ASN A 953 -6.40 1.00 -41.33
CA ASN A 953 -5.61 0.70 -40.13
C ASN A 953 -5.81 -0.77 -39.70
N ILE A 954 -4.68 -1.48 -39.62
CA ILE A 954 -4.60 -2.85 -39.11
C ILE A 954 -4.00 -2.73 -37.70
N GLU A 955 -4.79 -3.12 -36.68
CA GLU A 955 -4.28 -3.29 -35.32
C GLU A 955 -3.27 -4.44 -35.32
N GLU A 956 -1.97 -4.12 -35.29
CA GLU A 956 -0.93 -5.13 -35.29
C GLU A 956 -0.91 -5.88 -33.94
N THR A 957 -0.86 -7.22 -33.99
CA THR A 957 -0.72 -8.04 -32.77
C THR A 957 0.66 -7.87 -32.16
N ARG A 958 0.76 -8.03 -30.83
CA ARG A 958 1.99 -7.82 -30.06
C ARG A 958 3.22 -8.52 -30.64
N ASP A 959 3.06 -9.79 -31.05
CA ASP A 959 4.08 -10.61 -31.75
C ASP A 959 4.70 -9.94 -32.99
N ILE A 960 3.96 -9.05 -33.64
CA ILE A 960 4.36 -8.34 -34.87
C ILE A 960 4.83 -6.93 -34.51
N LEU A 961 4.16 -6.30 -33.55
CA LEU A 961 4.39 -4.92 -33.11
C LEU A 961 5.75 -4.75 -32.40
N VAL A 962 6.01 -5.58 -31.39
CA VAL A 962 7.21 -5.45 -30.54
C VAL A 962 8.51 -5.64 -31.34
N PRO A 963 8.67 -6.67 -32.20
CA PRO A 963 9.91 -6.81 -33.00
C PRO A 963 10.13 -5.69 -34.03
N LYS A 964 9.06 -5.03 -34.51
CA LYS A 964 9.20 -3.84 -35.38
C LYS A 964 9.69 -2.63 -34.60
N LEU A 965 9.14 -2.41 -33.41
CA LEU A 965 9.57 -1.32 -32.53
C LEU A 965 11.00 -1.55 -32.01
N GLU A 966 11.37 -2.80 -31.69
CA GLU A 966 12.76 -3.17 -31.36
C GLU A 966 13.74 -2.75 -32.46
N ALA A 967 13.41 -3.01 -33.72
CA ALA A 967 14.24 -2.63 -34.87
C ALA A 967 14.32 -1.10 -35.08
N LEU A 968 13.25 -0.35 -34.76
CA LEU A 968 13.22 1.11 -34.85
C LEU A 968 13.93 1.79 -33.66
N PHE A 969 13.84 1.21 -32.46
CA PHE A 969 14.43 1.78 -31.24
C PHE A 969 15.89 1.35 -31.00
N SER A 970 16.37 0.31 -31.68
CA SER A 970 17.78 -0.12 -31.62
C SER A 970 18.73 0.74 -32.47
N ARG A 971 18.21 1.62 -33.34
CA ARG A 971 19.02 2.60 -34.09
C ARG A 971 19.16 3.91 -33.32
N SER A 972 20.32 4.54 -33.43
CA SER A 972 20.41 6.00 -33.27
C SER A 972 19.79 6.63 -34.53
N PRO A 973 18.76 7.47 -34.43
CA PRO A 973 18.29 8.22 -35.59
C PRO A 973 19.41 9.17 -36.08
N PHE A 974 19.35 9.55 -37.35
CA PHE A 974 20.33 10.44 -38.02
C PHE A 974 21.79 9.95 -38.07
N SER A 975 22.07 8.68 -37.74
CA SER A 975 23.41 8.11 -37.92
C SER A 975 23.76 8.00 -39.41
N VAL A 976 24.66 8.84 -39.90
CA VAL A 976 25.06 8.93 -41.31
C VAL A 976 25.89 7.69 -41.72
N ALA A 977 25.19 6.66 -42.19
CA ALA A 977 25.78 5.42 -42.70
C ALA A 977 25.22 4.96 -44.07
N ASP A 978 24.26 5.70 -44.64
CA ASP A 978 23.79 5.56 -46.02
C ASP A 978 24.01 6.90 -46.75
N LEU A 979 25.23 7.12 -47.24
CA LEU A 979 25.56 8.16 -48.22
C LEU A 979 26.23 7.54 -49.44
N ASP A 980 25.75 7.97 -50.60
CA ASP A 980 25.98 7.43 -51.93
C ASP A 980 27.44 7.02 -52.23
N LEU A 981 27.61 5.78 -52.67
CA LEU A 981 28.74 5.37 -53.52
C LEU A 981 28.25 5.26 -54.97
N ASP A 982 28.20 6.41 -55.64
CA ASP A 982 28.10 6.48 -57.10
C ASP A 982 29.23 5.66 -57.76
N LEU A 983 28.85 4.64 -58.51
CA LEU A 983 29.71 3.96 -59.49
C LEU A 983 28.89 3.65 -60.75
N GLU A 984 28.79 4.64 -61.64
CA GLU A 984 28.56 4.35 -63.05
C GLU A 984 29.77 3.59 -63.63
N ASP A 985 29.55 2.41 -64.22
CA ASP A 985 29.98 2.15 -65.60
C ASP A 985 29.47 0.80 -66.14
N ASP A 986 28.71 0.90 -67.24
CA ASP A 986 28.76 0.08 -68.47
C ASP A 986 28.90 -1.48 -68.38
N PHE A 987 27.84 -2.22 -68.78
CA PHE A 987 27.76 -2.85 -70.12
C PHE A 987 26.51 -3.73 -70.38
N ASP A 988 26.06 -3.69 -71.63
CA ASP A 988 25.20 -4.61 -72.41
C ASP A 988 24.36 -5.74 -71.77
N ALA A 989 23.09 -5.76 -72.17
CA ALA A 989 22.18 -6.92 -72.16
C ALA A 989 22.42 -7.82 -73.41
N PRO A 990 21.68 -8.93 -73.72
CA PRO A 990 20.41 -9.38 -73.13
C PRO A 990 20.16 -10.94 -73.10
N ILE A 991 18.87 -11.30 -72.90
CA ILE A 991 18.15 -12.46 -73.50
C ILE A 991 18.03 -13.83 -72.75
N LYS A 992 16.75 -14.26 -72.65
CA LYS A 992 16.14 -15.63 -72.57
C LYS A 992 15.87 -16.38 -71.24
N LEU A 993 14.58 -16.34 -70.88
CA LEU A 993 13.61 -17.46 -70.77
C LEU A 993 13.91 -18.73 -69.92
N GLY A 994 12.88 -19.16 -69.15
CA GLY A 994 12.68 -20.56 -68.74
C GLY A 994 12.28 -20.73 -67.26
N SER A 995 11.11 -20.31 -66.79
CA SER A 995 9.78 -20.95 -66.91
C SER A 995 9.63 -22.32 -66.22
N ASN A 996 8.71 -22.40 -65.24
CA ASN A 996 8.03 -23.60 -64.73
C ASN A 996 8.86 -24.66 -63.98
N SER A 997 8.31 -25.46 -63.05
CA SER A 997 7.08 -25.32 -62.23
C SER A 997 6.98 -26.46 -61.20
N GLY A 998 6.47 -26.16 -60.00
CA GLY A 998 5.48 -27.03 -59.34
C GLY A 998 5.93 -28.03 -58.26
N PHE A 999 5.26 -27.88 -57.10
CA PHE A 999 4.42 -28.90 -56.46
C PHE A 999 4.96 -29.91 -55.42
N LEU A 1000 4.14 -30.01 -54.35
CA LEU A 1000 3.93 -31.12 -53.40
C LEU A 1000 4.97 -31.43 -52.31
N THR A 1001 4.72 -30.83 -51.13
CA THR A 1001 4.42 -31.56 -49.87
C THR A 1001 4.78 -33.05 -49.78
N PHE A 1002 5.65 -33.43 -48.83
CA PHE A 1002 5.26 -34.07 -47.56
C PHE A 1002 6.50 -34.27 -46.66
N SER A 1003 6.30 -34.29 -45.34
CA SER A 1003 7.27 -34.63 -44.29
C SER A 1003 6.96 -36.04 -43.71
N PRO A 1004 7.71 -36.61 -42.73
CA PRO A 1004 9.03 -36.29 -42.15
C PRO A 1004 9.97 -37.54 -42.07
N LEU A 1005 10.98 -37.50 -41.17
CA LEU A 1005 11.69 -38.60 -40.44
C LEU A 1005 13.11 -39.03 -40.89
N ARG A 1006 13.96 -39.23 -39.86
CA ARG A 1006 15.32 -39.84 -39.83
C ARG A 1006 16.41 -39.09 -40.63
N GLY A 1007 17.65 -38.94 -40.16
CA GLY A 1007 18.28 -39.33 -38.89
C GLY A 1007 19.02 -40.67 -38.95
N ASP A 1008 20.36 -40.61 -39.03
CA ASP A 1008 21.30 -41.58 -38.47
C ASP A 1008 22.73 -40.99 -38.44
N ASN A 1009 23.50 -41.52 -37.49
CA ASN A 1009 24.89 -41.26 -37.05
C ASN A 1009 25.96 -40.91 -38.11
N PHE A 1010 26.99 -40.14 -37.72
CA PHE A 1010 28.40 -40.52 -37.94
C PHE A 1010 29.43 -39.82 -37.00
N ASP A 1011 30.32 -40.65 -36.46
CA ASP A 1011 31.57 -40.55 -35.67
C ASP A 1011 32.26 -39.23 -35.18
N PRO A 1012 33.12 -39.33 -34.13
CA PRO A 1012 34.01 -38.27 -33.62
C PRO A 1012 35.45 -38.34 -34.22
N PHE A 1013 36.40 -37.65 -33.55
CA PHE A 1013 37.88 -37.56 -33.74
C PHE A 1013 38.45 -36.40 -34.59
N THR A 1014 39.16 -35.50 -33.86
CA THR A 1014 40.50 -34.92 -34.11
C THR A 1014 41.06 -34.73 -35.53
N TYR A 1015 41.80 -33.64 -35.75
CA TYR A 1015 43.26 -33.73 -36.03
C TYR A 1015 44.01 -32.40 -35.85
N GLU A 1016 45.10 -32.41 -35.07
CA GLU A 1016 46.19 -31.43 -35.15
C GLU A 1016 47.25 -31.89 -36.17
N TRP A 1017 47.83 -30.98 -36.94
CA TRP A 1017 49.00 -31.17 -37.81
C TRP A 1017 49.79 -29.85 -37.89
N VAL A 1018 51.13 -29.77 -38.03
CA VAL A 1018 52.27 -30.69 -37.80
C VAL A 1018 53.54 -29.80 -37.98
N THR A 1019 54.80 -30.00 -37.53
CA THR A 1019 55.68 -31.03 -36.89
C THR A 1019 56.73 -30.21 -36.08
N SER A 1020 57.64 -30.69 -35.22
CA SER A 1020 57.98 -31.95 -34.49
C SER A 1020 58.99 -31.50 -33.38
N SER A 1021 60.03 -32.17 -32.83
CA SER A 1021 60.77 -33.45 -32.92
C SER A 1021 61.66 -33.52 -31.65
N ALA A 1022 62.20 -34.62 -31.13
CA ALA A 1022 62.00 -36.07 -31.30
C ALA A 1022 62.85 -36.80 -30.20
N ASN A 1023 63.15 -38.09 -30.40
CA ASN A 1023 64.16 -38.91 -29.69
C ASN A 1023 63.92 -39.34 -28.22
N ASN A 1024 63.41 -40.58 -28.13
CA ASN A 1024 64.08 -41.74 -27.50
C ASN A 1024 63.79 -42.18 -26.04
N ILE A 1025 63.20 -43.38 -26.00
CA ILE A 1025 63.53 -44.54 -25.13
C ILE A 1025 62.80 -44.68 -23.77
N LEU A 1026 62.23 -45.88 -23.62
CA LEU A 1026 61.53 -46.55 -22.50
C LEU A 1026 62.52 -47.33 -21.60
N PRO A 1027 62.12 -47.99 -20.48
CA PRO A 1027 60.90 -47.88 -19.64
C PRO A 1027 61.19 -47.91 -18.10
N GLU A 1028 60.11 -48.10 -17.32
CA GLU A 1028 59.99 -49.08 -16.21
C GLU A 1028 60.42 -48.77 -14.75
N ILE A 1029 59.62 -49.37 -13.83
CA ILE A 1029 59.92 -49.85 -12.45
C ILE A 1029 60.10 -48.80 -11.33
N ASP A 1030 59.62 -49.01 -10.09
CA ASP A 1030 58.45 -49.75 -9.53
C ASP A 1030 58.30 -49.40 -8.02
N GLN A 1031 57.16 -49.78 -7.42
CA GLN A 1031 56.98 -50.27 -6.04
C GLN A 1031 57.07 -49.34 -4.80
N ASN A 1032 56.08 -49.57 -3.92
CA ASN A 1032 56.18 -49.71 -2.44
C ASN A 1032 56.18 -48.47 -1.51
N VAL A 1033 55.46 -48.46 -0.36
CA VAL A 1033 54.41 -49.39 0.17
C VAL A 1033 53.65 -48.77 1.40
N VAL A 1034 52.36 -49.10 1.60
CA VAL A 1034 51.62 -49.38 2.90
C VAL A 1034 51.75 -48.38 4.09
N GLU A 1035 50.74 -48.00 4.90
CA GLU A 1035 49.29 -48.30 5.13
C GLU A 1035 48.69 -47.13 5.97
N LYS A 1036 47.42 -47.00 6.41
CA LYS A 1036 46.12 -47.73 6.37
C LYS A 1036 44.99 -46.65 6.37
N ILE A 1037 43.69 -46.79 6.68
CA ILE A 1037 42.80 -47.83 7.27
C ILE A 1037 41.67 -48.15 6.27
N GLU A 1038 41.16 -49.39 6.28
CA GLU A 1038 40.08 -49.86 5.42
C GLU A 1038 38.67 -49.53 5.95
N VAL A 1039 37.73 -49.29 5.03
CA VAL A 1039 36.33 -49.75 5.16
C VAL A 1039 35.90 -50.28 3.79
N GLU A 1040 35.54 -51.55 3.69
CA GLU A 1040 34.98 -52.21 2.51
C GLU A 1040 33.80 -53.14 2.91
N PRO A 1041 32.99 -53.66 1.96
CA PRO A 1041 31.54 -53.78 2.16
C PRO A 1041 31.05 -55.24 2.25
N ILE A 1042 29.72 -55.47 2.14
CA ILE A 1042 29.13 -56.59 1.36
C ILE A 1042 27.61 -56.41 1.11
N SER A 1043 27.07 -57.20 0.19
CA SER A 1043 25.77 -57.10 -0.50
C SER A 1043 24.58 -57.84 0.16
N PRO A 1044 23.32 -57.68 -0.34
CA PRO A 1044 22.09 -58.12 0.37
C PRO A 1044 21.33 -59.34 -0.22
N LYS A 1045 20.23 -59.73 0.46
CA LYS A 1045 19.16 -60.74 0.12
C LYS A 1045 19.52 -62.22 0.36
N PRO A 1046 18.55 -63.19 0.40
CA PRO A 1046 17.07 -63.09 0.22
C PRO A 1046 16.20 -63.80 1.31
N ALA A 1047 14.87 -63.59 1.31
CA ALA A 1047 13.80 -64.64 1.38
C ALA A 1047 12.35 -64.08 1.51
N THR A 1048 11.36 -64.87 1.06
CA THR A 1048 9.89 -64.64 1.04
C THR A 1048 9.16 -65.76 1.84
N PRO A 1049 7.80 -65.88 1.94
CA PRO A 1049 6.66 -65.17 1.31
C PRO A 1049 5.86 -64.33 2.35
N SER A 1050 4.52 -64.15 2.44
CA SER A 1050 3.26 -64.70 1.85
C SER A 1050 2.07 -63.79 2.29
N GLN A 1051 0.90 -63.65 1.64
CA GLN A 1051 0.32 -64.22 0.41
C GLN A 1051 -0.83 -63.32 -0.15
N SER A 1052 -1.51 -63.77 -1.21
CA SER A 1052 -2.91 -63.52 -1.70
C SER A 1052 -3.80 -62.41 -1.09
N GLN A 1053 -4.61 -61.66 -1.86
CA GLN A 1053 -4.97 -61.63 -3.31
C GLN A 1053 -5.92 -60.40 -3.55
N SER A 1054 -6.21 -59.86 -4.76
CA SER A 1054 -5.48 -59.79 -6.05
C SER A 1054 -6.30 -59.05 -7.13
N GLN A 1055 -5.66 -58.11 -7.88
CA GLN A 1055 -5.96 -57.71 -9.27
C GLN A 1055 -7.30 -56.94 -9.53
N THR A 1056 -7.44 -56.04 -10.52
CA THR A 1056 -6.68 -55.69 -11.77
C THR A 1056 -6.63 -54.15 -11.98
N GLU A 1057 -5.97 -53.54 -12.99
CA GLU A 1057 -4.66 -53.69 -13.65
C GLU A 1057 -4.47 -52.53 -14.69
N LYS A 1058 -3.21 -52.22 -15.09
CA LYS A 1058 -2.74 -51.20 -16.09
C LYS A 1058 -2.52 -49.77 -15.55
N SER A 1059 -1.49 -49.01 -15.98
CA SER A 1059 -0.26 -49.34 -16.73
C SER A 1059 0.80 -48.22 -16.58
N ILE A 1060 2.09 -48.57 -16.63
CA ILE A 1060 3.26 -47.69 -16.36
C ILE A 1060 4.07 -47.42 -17.65
N PRO A 1061 4.78 -46.29 -17.74
CA PRO A 1061 6.11 -46.27 -18.39
C PRO A 1061 7.26 -45.74 -17.49
N SER A 1062 8.37 -46.48 -17.50
CA SER A 1062 9.79 -46.09 -17.23
C SER A 1062 10.17 -44.96 -16.23
N PHE A 1063 10.89 -45.34 -15.17
CA PHE A 1063 11.85 -44.49 -14.45
C PHE A 1063 13.12 -44.23 -15.29
N SER A 1064 13.56 -42.98 -15.47
CA SER A 1064 14.93 -42.65 -15.94
C SER A 1064 15.42 -41.20 -15.69
N GLU A 1065 15.03 -40.52 -14.60
CA GLU A 1065 15.41 -39.09 -14.39
C GLU A 1065 16.00 -38.75 -13.00
N THR A 1066 15.66 -39.51 -11.95
CA THR A 1066 15.95 -39.13 -10.55
C THR A 1066 17.44 -39.13 -10.16
N PHE A 1067 18.34 -39.62 -11.02
CA PHE A 1067 19.78 -39.72 -10.72
C PHE A 1067 20.64 -38.55 -11.25
N CYS A 1068 20.15 -37.75 -12.21
CA CYS A 1068 20.89 -36.58 -12.71
C CYS A 1068 20.76 -35.36 -11.79
N ILE A 1069 19.61 -35.21 -11.11
CA ILE A 1069 19.27 -34.04 -10.30
C ILE A 1069 20.22 -33.87 -9.10
N ILE A 1070 20.59 -34.98 -8.45
CA ILE A 1070 21.45 -34.95 -7.24
C ILE A 1070 22.87 -34.43 -7.56
N TYR A 1071 23.42 -34.77 -8.73
CA TYR A 1071 24.76 -34.30 -9.12
C TYR A 1071 24.78 -32.84 -9.58
N LEU A 1072 23.68 -32.32 -10.14
CA LEU A 1072 23.56 -30.90 -10.50
C LEU A 1072 23.47 -30.00 -9.25
N ILE A 1073 22.72 -30.42 -8.22
CA ILE A 1073 22.58 -29.69 -6.96
C ILE A 1073 23.91 -29.64 -6.18
N LEU A 1074 24.68 -30.73 -6.18
CA LEU A 1074 26.03 -30.78 -5.60
C LEU A 1074 27.09 -30.04 -6.44
N GLY A 1075 26.86 -29.85 -7.74
CA GLY A 1075 27.70 -29.02 -8.60
C GLY A 1075 27.57 -27.52 -8.28
N HIS A 1076 26.34 -27.00 -8.32
CA HIS A 1076 26.05 -25.58 -8.09
C HIS A 1076 26.56 -25.08 -6.73
N THR A 1077 26.31 -25.85 -5.67
CA THR A 1077 26.66 -25.47 -4.29
C THR A 1077 28.15 -25.33 -4.04
N LEU A 1078 29.03 -25.91 -4.88
CA LEU A 1078 30.48 -25.71 -4.81
C LEU A 1078 30.96 -24.49 -5.64
N THR A 1079 30.33 -24.19 -6.78
CA THR A 1079 30.64 -22.97 -7.55
C THR A 1079 30.15 -21.69 -6.86
N ASP A 1080 29.00 -21.74 -6.20
CA ASP A 1080 28.48 -20.60 -5.45
C ASP A 1080 29.37 -20.28 -4.24
N PHE A 1081 29.88 -21.30 -3.53
CA PHE A 1081 30.78 -21.09 -2.40
C PHE A 1081 32.13 -20.50 -2.80
N ALA A 1082 32.67 -20.87 -3.97
CA ALA A 1082 33.91 -20.28 -4.50
C ALA A 1082 33.72 -18.81 -4.90
N THR A 1083 32.67 -18.48 -5.65
CA THR A 1083 32.42 -17.11 -6.11
C THR A 1083 32.02 -16.16 -4.98
N HIS A 1084 31.43 -16.66 -3.89
CA HIS A 1084 31.11 -15.84 -2.72
C HIS A 1084 32.34 -15.43 -1.89
N VAL A 1085 33.42 -16.22 -1.91
CA VAL A 1085 34.68 -15.91 -1.20
C VAL A 1085 35.48 -14.82 -1.92
N ASP A 1086 35.63 -14.90 -3.24
CA ASP A 1086 36.32 -13.84 -4.01
C ASP A 1086 35.57 -12.50 -3.97
N LYS A 1087 34.23 -12.51 -4.09
CA LYS A 1087 33.40 -11.30 -3.94
C LYS A 1087 33.51 -10.67 -2.55
N GLN A 1088 33.80 -11.46 -1.51
CA GLN A 1088 34.03 -10.92 -0.17
C GLN A 1088 35.41 -10.25 -0.05
N MET A 1089 36.47 -10.83 -0.64
CA MET A 1089 37.79 -10.20 -0.68
C MET A 1089 37.86 -8.93 -1.54
N GLU A 1090 37.10 -8.83 -2.64
CA GLU A 1090 37.02 -7.57 -3.39
C GLU A 1090 36.22 -6.49 -2.64
N ARG A 1091 35.13 -6.87 -1.95
CA ARG A 1091 34.34 -5.94 -1.14
C ARG A 1091 35.14 -5.37 0.03
N GLU A 1092 36.03 -6.14 0.65
CA GLU A 1092 36.93 -5.65 1.70
C GLU A 1092 38.02 -4.70 1.16
N ARG A 1093 38.40 -4.80 -0.12
CA ARG A 1093 39.37 -3.88 -0.76
C ARG A 1093 38.78 -2.55 -1.24
N LEU A 1094 37.47 -2.44 -1.36
CA LEU A 1094 36.79 -1.23 -1.86
C LEU A 1094 36.41 -0.20 -0.79
N PHE A 1095 36.52 -0.53 0.50
CA PHE A 1095 36.01 0.31 1.61
C PHE A 1095 37.07 0.83 2.61
N GLU A 1096 38.37 0.75 2.31
CA GLU A 1096 39.45 1.28 3.18
C GLU A 1096 39.56 2.83 3.26
N GLY A 1097 38.55 3.59 2.79
CA GLY A 1097 38.61 5.06 2.80
C GLY A 1097 37.27 5.77 2.59
N GLY A 1098 36.31 5.62 3.51
CA GLY A 1098 34.96 6.16 3.30
C GLY A 1098 34.07 6.40 4.53
N SER A 1099 34.60 6.66 5.73
CA SER A 1099 33.77 7.06 6.87
C SER A 1099 34.47 7.99 7.89
N VAL A 1100 33.69 8.47 8.86
CA VAL A 1100 34.03 9.47 9.89
C VAL A 1100 34.27 10.89 9.37
N ILE A 1101 33.22 11.72 9.44
CA ILE A 1101 33.36 13.19 9.44
C ILE A 1101 34.17 13.56 10.69
N THR A 1102 35.41 14.01 10.50
CA THR A 1102 36.29 14.46 11.58
C THR A 1102 36.45 15.98 11.54
N GLU A 1103 36.40 16.63 12.71
CA GLU A 1103 36.66 18.07 12.81
C GLU A 1103 38.07 18.43 12.27
N PRO A 1104 38.23 19.57 11.57
CA PRO A 1104 39.43 19.86 10.79
C PRO A 1104 40.66 20.18 11.67
N LYS A 1105 41.44 19.14 11.97
CA LYS A 1105 42.70 19.26 12.71
C LYS A 1105 43.80 19.90 11.86
N ALA A 1106 44.33 21.05 12.31
CA ALA A 1106 45.43 21.75 11.65
C ALA A 1106 46.71 20.89 11.61
N ARG A 1107 47.28 20.71 10.41
CA ARG A 1107 48.49 19.92 10.17
C ARG A 1107 49.77 20.75 10.34
N THR A 1108 50.83 20.11 10.79
CA THR A 1108 52.15 20.71 10.97
C THR A 1108 52.93 20.81 9.65
N ALA A 1109 53.91 21.71 9.60
CA ALA A 1109 54.66 21.99 8.38
C ALA A 1109 55.44 20.78 7.84
N ASP A 1110 55.85 19.84 8.70
CA ASP A 1110 56.62 18.66 8.29
C ASP A 1110 55.74 17.49 7.81
N GLU A 1111 54.51 17.37 8.31
CA GLU A 1111 53.48 16.48 7.71
C GLU A 1111 53.14 16.92 6.28
N ILE A 1112 53.08 18.24 6.04
CA ILE A 1112 52.86 18.80 4.70
C ILE A 1112 54.07 18.50 3.79
N LYS A 1113 55.31 18.73 4.26
CA LYS A 1113 56.52 18.36 3.49
C LYS A 1113 56.57 16.86 3.18
N ALA A 1114 56.17 15.99 4.10
CA ALA A 1114 56.14 14.55 3.87
C ALA A 1114 55.16 14.18 2.74
N LYS A 1115 53.94 14.75 2.74
CA LYS A 1115 52.89 14.36 1.78
C LYS A 1115 53.13 14.84 0.33
N TYR A 1116 53.93 15.88 0.12
CA TYR A 1116 54.16 16.47 -1.21
C TYR A 1116 55.57 16.22 -1.81
N ARG A 1117 56.45 15.48 -1.13
CA ARG A 1117 57.82 15.23 -1.60
C ARG A 1117 57.93 14.02 -2.54
N LYS A 1118 57.53 14.17 -3.81
CA LYS A 1118 57.89 13.20 -4.86
C LYS A 1118 59.41 13.19 -5.08
N THR A 1119 60.01 12.00 -5.05
CA THR A 1119 61.41 11.75 -5.42
C THR A 1119 61.50 11.42 -6.91
N GLY A 1120 62.02 12.33 -7.71
CA GLY A 1120 62.23 12.13 -9.16
C GLY A 1120 62.26 13.45 -9.91
N THR A 1121 63.24 13.61 -10.80
CA THR A 1121 63.43 14.83 -11.60
C THR A 1121 62.28 15.05 -12.57
N GLY A 1122 61.50 16.12 -12.35
CA GLY A 1122 60.40 16.58 -13.21
C GLY A 1122 59.99 17.99 -12.80
N ASP A 1123 59.52 18.80 -13.74
CA ASP A 1123 59.52 20.27 -13.62
C ASP A 1123 58.68 20.83 -12.46
N THR A 1124 59.31 21.58 -11.56
CA THR A 1124 58.62 22.26 -10.45
C THR A 1124 57.67 23.36 -10.92
N ALA A 1125 57.86 23.89 -12.13
CA ALA A 1125 56.97 24.89 -12.72
C ALA A 1125 55.59 24.31 -13.05
N ALA A 1126 55.51 23.07 -13.54
CA ALA A 1126 54.24 22.43 -13.91
C ALA A 1126 53.34 22.19 -12.69
N VAL A 1127 53.92 21.71 -11.59
CA VAL A 1127 53.20 21.48 -10.32
C VAL A 1127 52.69 22.81 -9.71
N ALA A 1128 53.44 23.90 -9.88
CA ALA A 1128 53.01 25.22 -9.45
C ALA A 1128 51.86 25.78 -10.31
N LEU A 1129 51.84 25.47 -11.61
CA LEU A 1129 50.73 25.83 -12.52
C LEU A 1129 49.45 25.08 -12.13
N GLU A 1130 49.52 23.75 -12.02
CA GLU A 1130 48.39 22.89 -11.64
C GLU A 1130 47.78 23.29 -10.27
N ALA A 1131 48.64 23.68 -9.31
CA ALA A 1131 48.20 24.18 -8.01
C ALA A 1131 47.54 25.56 -8.06
N LYS A 1132 47.98 26.44 -8.97
CA LYS A 1132 47.35 27.75 -9.22
C LYS A 1132 45.98 27.59 -9.87
N ASP A 1133 45.86 26.72 -10.87
CA ASP A 1133 44.61 26.55 -11.61
C ASP A 1133 43.54 25.89 -10.71
N LYS A 1134 43.94 24.93 -9.85
CA LYS A 1134 43.09 24.33 -8.79
C LYS A 1134 42.83 25.26 -7.58
N LEU A 1135 43.41 26.45 -7.55
CA LEU A 1135 43.00 27.55 -6.65
C LEU A 1135 42.00 28.48 -7.34
N LEU A 1136 42.19 28.77 -8.63
CA LEU A 1136 41.29 29.58 -9.44
C LEU A 1136 39.91 28.92 -9.60
N GLU A 1137 39.89 27.62 -9.90
CA GLU A 1137 38.67 26.79 -9.94
C GLU A 1137 37.91 26.80 -8.59
N ARG A 1138 38.65 26.77 -7.48
CA ARG A 1138 38.07 26.86 -6.13
C ARG A 1138 37.52 28.25 -5.83
N GLN A 1139 38.16 29.32 -6.29
CA GLN A 1139 37.67 30.68 -6.11
C GLN A 1139 36.35 30.88 -6.85
N MET A 1140 36.26 30.48 -8.12
CA MET A 1140 35.02 30.56 -8.91
C MET A 1140 33.87 29.75 -8.25
N LYS A 1141 34.17 28.56 -7.73
CA LYS A 1141 33.19 27.75 -6.98
C LYS A 1141 32.75 28.40 -5.66
N LEU A 1142 33.60 29.21 -5.02
CA LEU A 1142 33.29 29.96 -3.79
C LEU A 1142 32.48 31.23 -4.07
N GLU A 1143 32.75 31.91 -5.18
CA GLU A 1143 32.00 33.08 -5.65
C GLU A 1143 30.57 32.66 -6.03
N LYS A 1144 30.38 31.59 -6.82
CA LYS A 1144 29.05 31.05 -7.12
C LYS A 1144 28.29 30.60 -5.85
N LEU A 1145 28.96 29.97 -4.88
CA LEU A 1145 28.33 29.59 -3.61
C LEU A 1145 27.88 30.80 -2.77
N LYS A 1146 28.57 31.94 -2.89
CA LYS A 1146 28.18 33.20 -2.26
C LYS A 1146 26.97 33.83 -2.97
N GLU A 1147 26.97 33.87 -4.30
CA GLU A 1147 25.84 34.37 -5.09
C GLU A 1147 24.56 33.58 -4.80
N ASN A 1148 24.60 32.24 -4.91
CA ASN A 1148 23.50 31.36 -4.52
C ASN A 1148 23.03 31.58 -3.06
N SER A 1149 23.94 31.92 -2.13
CA SER A 1149 23.57 32.18 -0.73
C SER A 1149 22.95 33.56 -0.50
N GLU A 1150 23.29 34.56 -1.31
CA GLU A 1150 22.68 35.90 -1.27
C GLU A 1150 21.31 35.89 -1.97
N GLU A 1151 21.17 35.11 -3.04
CA GLU A 1151 19.90 34.83 -3.71
C GLU A 1151 18.91 34.10 -2.78
N LEU A 1152 19.33 33.00 -2.13
CA LEU A 1152 18.52 32.29 -1.13
C LEU A 1152 18.10 33.18 0.05
N ALA A 1153 18.98 34.08 0.50
CA ALA A 1153 18.64 35.05 1.55
C ALA A 1153 17.53 36.01 1.08
N SER A 1154 17.66 36.58 -0.13
CA SER A 1154 16.64 37.47 -0.71
C SER A 1154 15.30 36.77 -0.94
N GLY A 1155 15.31 35.50 -1.35
CA GLY A 1155 14.12 34.66 -1.43
C GLY A 1155 13.44 34.48 -0.07
N SER A 1156 14.22 34.26 1.00
CA SER A 1156 13.68 34.08 2.34
C SER A 1156 13.02 35.34 2.92
N GLU A 1157 13.53 36.54 2.62
CA GLU A 1157 12.88 37.80 2.99
C GLU A 1157 11.55 37.99 2.22
N ASN A 1158 11.53 37.70 0.92
CA ASN A 1158 10.31 37.76 0.10
C ASN A 1158 9.21 36.79 0.63
N PHE A 1159 9.58 35.57 1.02
CA PHE A 1159 8.61 34.62 1.62
C PHE A 1159 8.12 35.07 3.00
N ALA A 1160 8.97 35.69 3.83
CA ALA A 1160 8.57 36.22 5.12
C ALA A 1160 7.57 37.39 4.98
N ASP A 1161 7.80 38.31 4.03
CA ASP A 1161 6.88 39.41 3.74
C ASP A 1161 5.57 38.91 3.10
N LEU A 1162 5.62 37.87 2.26
CA LEU A 1162 4.40 37.26 1.70
C LEU A 1162 3.54 36.61 2.81
N ALA A 1163 4.17 35.87 3.73
CA ALA A 1163 3.49 35.29 4.88
C ALA A 1163 2.92 36.37 5.82
N GLY A 1164 3.66 37.47 6.04
CA GLY A 1164 3.20 38.62 6.82
C GLY A 1164 2.02 39.37 6.19
N GLN A 1165 1.90 39.37 4.86
CA GLN A 1165 0.73 39.88 4.14
C GLN A 1165 -0.46 38.91 4.23
N LEU A 1166 -0.22 37.61 4.09
CA LEU A 1166 -1.25 36.57 4.19
C LEU A 1166 -1.91 36.56 5.58
N ALA A 1167 -1.12 36.66 6.65
CA ALA A 1167 -1.62 36.74 8.02
C ALA A 1167 -2.59 37.93 8.22
N LYS A 1168 -2.23 39.13 7.73
CA LYS A 1168 -3.08 40.33 7.80
C LYS A 1168 -4.35 40.23 6.95
N GLN A 1169 -4.35 39.44 5.87
CA GLN A 1169 -5.58 39.12 5.14
C GLN A 1169 -6.48 38.15 5.91
N MET A 1170 -5.91 37.22 6.69
CA MET A 1170 -6.68 36.27 7.48
C MET A 1170 -7.28 36.88 8.77
N GLU A 1171 -6.60 37.81 9.44
CA GLU A 1171 -7.13 38.54 10.61
C GLU A 1171 -8.49 39.22 10.36
N ASN A 1172 -8.79 39.56 9.10
CA ASN A 1172 -10.03 40.22 8.70
C ASN A 1172 -11.20 39.25 8.42
N ARG A 1173 -11.01 37.94 8.54
CA ARG A 1173 -12.08 36.92 8.35
C ARG A 1173 -12.71 36.53 9.68
N LYS A 1174 -14.05 36.53 9.75
CA LYS A 1174 -14.82 36.31 11.00
C LYS A 1174 -14.56 35.00 11.74
N TRP A 1175 -14.01 33.98 11.08
CA TRP A 1175 -13.70 32.69 11.72
C TRP A 1175 -12.40 32.70 12.55
N TRP A 1176 -11.61 33.77 12.46
CA TRP A 1176 -10.38 33.97 13.25
C TRP A 1176 -10.62 34.64 14.63
N GLN A 1177 -11.88 34.82 15.05
CA GLN A 1177 -12.27 35.48 16.31
C GLN A 1177 -13.22 34.60 17.16
N LEU A 1178 -13.06 33.28 17.07
CA LEU A 1178 -13.77 32.26 17.85
C LEU A 1178 -12.79 31.43 18.68
#